data_AF-A0A9W6MQT3-F1
#
_entry.id   AF-A0A9W6MQT3-F1
#
_cell.length_a   1.000
_cell.length_b   1.000
_cell.length_c   1.000
_cell.angle_alpha   90.00
_cell.angle_beta   90.00
_cell.angle_gamma   90.00
#
_symmetry.space_group_name_H-M   'P 1'
#
loop_
_entity.id
_entity.type
_entity.pdbx_description
1 polymer ?
#
loop_
_entity_poly.entity_id
_entity_poly.type
_entity_poly.pdbx_seq_one_letter_code
_entity_poly.pdbx_strand_id
1 'polypeptide(L)'
;MLAAAALPAPQAAAARRLARTLVEALRAKGTAGGVAGLVQEYDLSSPEGVALMCLAEALLRIPDAATRDALIRDKIAPGDWRAHLGHSPSLFVNAATWGLVVTGRLAAPSTQQGLGSALTRLVARGGEPLIRKGVDLAMRMIGERYVTGETIERALANSRRMEANGFRYSFDMLGEAAMTAADADRYRADYRSAIDAIGAAANGRGVYDGPGVSIKLSALHPRYARSQRDRVVSELLPRVQGLAVQARSFDVGLNIDAEETDRLDLSLDVLEALARDPALQGWDGLGFVVQAYQKRAPFVLDLVIDLARRTGRRLMVRLVKGAYWDSEIKRAQVDGLDDFPVFTRKVHTDVSYLACAAKLLKARDAVFPQFATHNAQTVAAIHAMAGPDFRVGDYEFQCLHGMGEPLYEEVVGPDKLGRPCRIYAPVGAHETLLAYLVRRLLENGANSSFVHQVADPETPVEALIADPVAEASSVSPLGAPHPAIRRPRDIYPDRPNSAGLDFADERVLAELSHSLSAGADHRWRAEPLLADGEAEGTSVAVTNPADRRDIVGHVVEASADVIERALVDAEAEADAWAQTPGGERARRLVRAADLLESRRDTLIGLLIREAGKTAANAVSEIREAADFLRYYAGRAQAFDPATHVPLGPVACISPWNFPLAIFLGQVAAALAAGNVVLAKPAEETPLAAAEAIRILREAGVPAAAVQLLPGPGEVGATLVGDARVRGVLFTGSTAVARSIATTLAERLNPDGSPVPLVAETGGQNALVADSSALLEQLTADVIASAFDSAGQRCSALRVLCLQEEIADRALAMLKGAMAELRVGPPDRLATDVGPVISADARERIEAHVAAMRAAGRPVHRRELPAACAHGDFVAPTLIELEGVGELTEEVFGPVLHVVRFAPSDAERTIEAVNATGYALTFGVHTRIDERAADAAGLSAAGNVYVNRNIVGAVVGVQPFGGHGLSGTGPKAGGPLILRRLLAACPAETGLPKGAPDPAAVAYTTWLRAMGWNAAAGEVEDAIARSPLCVEIELPGPVGERNVYSLKGRGDLLCAGPDDAAQLAQIGVALAAGARAILPKPLPSSLPAALETRIMGRGSLAAVFAALFDGGPDELVELNRSLSQRPGPNVQVHVPRLDPTTGRRAYPIEFLLAERSLSVNTTAAGGNASLMALD
;
A
#
# COMPACT_ATOMS: atom_id res chain seq x y z
N MET A 1 3.98 31.14 -14.34
CA MET A 1 4.79 30.24 -15.20
C MET A 1 4.62 30.53 -16.68
N LEU A 2 3.40 30.54 -17.23
CA LEU A 2 3.15 30.83 -18.67
C LEU A 2 3.89 32.06 -19.18
N ALA A 3 3.77 33.20 -18.50
CA ALA A 3 4.46 34.43 -18.89
C ALA A 3 6.00 34.31 -18.88
N ALA A 4 6.57 33.45 -18.03
CA ALA A 4 8.01 33.22 -17.97
C ALA A 4 8.49 32.21 -19.03
N ALA A 5 7.64 31.27 -19.44
CA ALA A 5 7.92 30.29 -20.49
C ALA A 5 7.68 30.84 -21.91
N ALA A 6 6.82 31.86 -22.04
CA ALA A 6 6.43 32.43 -23.32
C ALA A 6 7.63 33.03 -24.07
N LEU A 7 7.78 32.63 -25.33
CA LEU A 7 8.78 33.18 -26.24
C LEU A 7 8.20 34.37 -27.02
N PRO A 8 8.98 35.45 -27.25
CA PRO A 8 8.68 36.46 -28.25
C PRO A 8 8.44 35.80 -29.63
N ALA A 9 7.50 36.33 -30.42
CA ALA A 9 7.08 35.73 -31.69
C ALA A 9 8.23 35.34 -32.65
N PRO A 10 9.30 36.15 -32.83
CA PRO A 10 10.44 35.75 -33.66
C PRO A 10 11.20 34.53 -33.11
N GLN A 11 11.38 34.46 -31.78
CA GLN A 11 12.03 33.34 -31.11
C GLN A 11 11.14 32.09 -31.14
N ALA A 12 9.83 32.24 -30.92
CA ALA A 12 8.87 31.14 -31.02
C ALA A 12 8.86 30.52 -32.43
N ALA A 13 8.87 31.36 -33.48
CA ALA A 13 8.94 30.88 -34.86
C ALA A 13 10.28 30.18 -35.18
N ALA A 14 11.39 30.68 -34.63
CA ALA A 14 12.69 30.03 -34.77
C ALA A 14 12.75 28.67 -34.05
N ALA A 15 12.24 28.61 -32.81
CA ALA A 15 12.12 27.38 -32.05
C ALA A 15 11.27 26.34 -32.79
N ARG A 16 10.12 26.73 -33.34
CA ARG A 16 9.25 25.81 -34.10
C ARG A 16 9.93 25.26 -35.36
N ARG A 17 10.66 26.09 -36.11
CA ARG A 17 11.43 25.63 -37.28
C ARG A 17 12.52 24.63 -36.88
N LEU A 18 13.29 24.97 -35.84
CA LEU A 18 14.36 24.10 -35.35
C LEU A 18 13.80 22.77 -34.81
N ALA A 19 12.72 22.81 -34.02
CA ALA A 19 12.06 21.61 -33.51
C ALA A 19 11.63 20.69 -34.65
N ARG A 20 11.06 21.24 -35.72
CA ARG A 20 10.71 20.46 -36.93
C ARG A 20 11.94 19.79 -37.53
N THR A 21 13.02 20.54 -37.77
CA THR A 21 14.26 20.00 -38.34
C THR A 21 14.81 18.85 -37.49
N LEU A 22 14.82 19.01 -36.16
CA LEU A 22 15.28 17.97 -35.23
C LEU A 22 14.38 16.72 -35.29
N VAL A 23 13.05 16.89 -35.30
CA VAL A 23 12.09 15.78 -35.39
C VAL A 23 12.20 15.04 -36.74
N GLU A 24 12.32 15.77 -37.84
CA GLU A 24 12.47 15.18 -39.18
C GLU A 24 13.81 14.42 -39.30
N ALA A 25 14.89 14.97 -38.75
CA ALA A 25 16.19 14.29 -38.70
C ALA A 25 16.13 13.01 -37.85
N LEU A 26 15.46 13.06 -36.70
CA LEU A 26 15.22 11.88 -35.85
C LEU A 26 14.46 10.79 -36.60
N ARG A 27 13.36 11.15 -37.28
CA ARG A 27 12.57 10.19 -38.08
C ARG A 27 13.36 9.63 -39.26
N ALA A 28 14.18 10.45 -39.92
CA ALA A 28 14.98 10.04 -41.08
C ALA A 28 16.11 9.07 -40.72
N LYS A 29 16.67 9.16 -39.51
CA LYS A 29 17.68 8.20 -39.02
C LYS A 29 17.09 6.79 -38.81
N GLY A 30 15.76 6.65 -38.75
CA GLY A 30 15.05 5.39 -38.54
C GLY A 30 15.23 4.83 -37.12
N THR A 31 14.28 4.01 -36.66
CA THR A 31 14.32 3.32 -35.37
C THR A 31 15.24 2.08 -35.37
N ALA A 32 16.11 1.97 -36.37
CA ALA A 32 16.94 0.79 -36.62
C ALA A 32 18.02 0.62 -35.54
N GLY A 33 17.62 0.03 -34.43
CA GLY A 33 18.50 -0.64 -33.47
C GLY A 33 18.38 -0.21 -32.02
N GLY A 34 17.51 0.72 -31.61
CA GLY A 34 17.46 1.23 -30.22
C GLY A 34 16.28 0.72 -29.37
N VAL A 35 16.20 1.21 -28.13
CA VAL A 35 15.06 1.06 -27.19
C VAL A 35 13.74 1.41 -27.85
N ALA A 36 13.72 2.48 -28.63
CA ALA A 36 12.54 2.94 -29.38
C ALA A 36 11.99 1.89 -30.35
N GLY A 37 12.84 0.99 -30.89
CA GLY A 37 12.38 -0.11 -31.75
C GLY A 37 11.69 -1.22 -30.95
N LEU A 38 12.18 -1.53 -29.73
CA LEU A 38 11.54 -2.49 -28.83
C LEU A 38 10.23 -1.92 -28.24
N VAL A 39 10.22 -0.64 -27.86
CA VAL A 39 9.05 0.09 -27.36
C VAL A 39 7.96 0.24 -28.43
N GLN A 40 8.36 0.38 -29.70
CA GLN A 40 7.44 0.48 -30.83
C GLN A 40 6.91 -0.89 -31.27
N GLU A 41 7.72 -1.95 -31.15
CA GLU A 41 7.33 -3.32 -31.48
C GLU A 41 6.48 -3.96 -30.38
N TYR A 42 6.74 -3.60 -29.12
CA TYR A 42 5.98 -3.96 -27.94
C TYR A 42 5.59 -2.66 -27.24
N ASP A 43 4.40 -2.12 -27.53
CA ASP A 43 3.85 -0.98 -26.80
C ASP A 43 4.02 -1.22 -25.30
N LEU A 44 4.90 -0.47 -24.62
CA LEU A 44 5.23 -0.73 -23.22
C LEU A 44 4.09 -0.41 -22.26
N SER A 45 3.04 0.26 -22.72
CA SER A 45 1.78 0.43 -22.00
C SER A 45 0.85 -0.78 -22.14
N SER A 46 1.11 -1.65 -23.12
CA SER A 46 0.36 -2.90 -23.31
C SER A 46 0.69 -3.93 -22.22
N PRO A 47 -0.24 -4.85 -21.92
CA PRO A 47 0.03 -6.00 -21.05
C PRO A 47 1.27 -6.80 -21.46
N GLU A 48 1.51 -6.96 -22.77
CA GLU A 48 2.66 -7.68 -23.33
C GLU A 48 3.99 -6.95 -23.08
N GLY A 49 4.01 -5.63 -23.25
CA GLY A 49 5.18 -4.79 -22.97
C GLY A 49 5.56 -4.80 -21.48
N VAL A 50 4.57 -4.70 -20.60
CA VAL A 50 4.77 -4.85 -19.14
C VAL A 50 5.27 -6.26 -18.79
N ALA A 51 4.71 -7.30 -19.39
CA ALA A 51 5.11 -8.69 -19.17
C ALA A 51 6.56 -8.96 -19.60
N LEU A 52 6.98 -8.44 -20.76
CA LEU A 52 8.36 -8.54 -21.24
C LEU A 52 9.34 -7.85 -20.28
N MET A 53 8.94 -6.70 -19.72
CA MET A 53 9.75 -5.97 -18.76
C MET A 53 9.88 -6.66 -17.41
N CYS A 54 8.77 -7.17 -16.88
CA CYS A 54 8.77 -8.00 -15.67
C CYS A 54 9.63 -9.24 -15.85
N LEU A 55 9.56 -9.88 -17.02
CA LEU A 55 10.34 -11.06 -17.37
C LEU A 55 11.84 -10.74 -17.41
N ALA A 56 12.21 -9.65 -18.09
CA ALA A 56 13.58 -9.17 -18.21
C ALA A 56 14.22 -8.89 -16.85
N GLU A 57 13.48 -8.20 -15.98
CA GLU A 57 13.96 -7.82 -14.66
C GLU A 57 14.15 -9.03 -13.73
N ALA A 58 13.20 -9.94 -13.71
CA ALA A 58 13.19 -11.02 -12.74
C ALA A 58 14.03 -12.23 -13.18
N LEU A 59 14.19 -12.52 -14.47
CA LEU A 59 14.97 -13.70 -14.92
C LEU A 59 16.46 -13.65 -14.59
N LEU A 60 17.05 -12.48 -14.43
CA LEU A 60 18.46 -12.35 -14.05
C LEU A 60 18.68 -12.26 -12.54
N ARG A 61 17.61 -12.06 -11.75
CA ARG A 61 17.64 -11.90 -10.29
C ARG A 61 17.21 -13.15 -9.54
N ILE A 62 16.27 -13.90 -10.11
CA ILE A 62 15.79 -15.14 -9.54
C ILE A 62 16.94 -16.16 -9.55
N PRO A 63 17.42 -16.61 -8.38
CA PRO A 63 18.60 -17.48 -8.28
C PRO A 63 18.33 -18.90 -8.78
N ASP A 64 17.11 -19.41 -8.61
CA ASP A 64 16.75 -20.79 -8.97
C ASP A 64 16.15 -20.90 -10.37
N ALA A 65 16.39 -22.04 -11.02
CA ALA A 65 15.92 -22.29 -12.38
C ALA A 65 14.40 -22.47 -12.48
N ALA A 66 13.78 -23.09 -11.48
CA ALA A 66 12.37 -23.46 -11.53
C ALA A 66 11.45 -22.23 -11.47
N THR A 67 11.77 -21.26 -10.61
CA THR A 67 11.02 -20.00 -10.49
C THR A 67 11.21 -19.12 -11.72
N ARG A 68 12.40 -19.14 -12.34
CA ARG A 68 12.62 -18.50 -13.65
C ARG A 68 11.73 -19.07 -14.74
N ASP A 69 11.64 -20.40 -14.82
CA ASP A 69 10.78 -21.06 -15.80
C ASP A 69 9.29 -20.80 -15.54
N ALA A 70 8.88 -20.79 -14.26
CA ALA A 70 7.52 -20.45 -13.87
C ALA A 70 7.15 -19.03 -14.30
N LEU A 71 8.04 -18.06 -14.08
CA LEU A 71 7.84 -16.69 -14.56
C LEU A 71 7.77 -16.59 -16.09
N ILE A 72 8.65 -17.31 -16.81
CA ILE A 72 8.59 -17.39 -18.29
C ILE A 72 7.22 -17.90 -18.73
N ARG A 73 6.73 -18.97 -18.10
CA ARG A 73 5.42 -19.56 -18.41
C ARG A 73 4.29 -18.58 -18.14
N ASP A 74 4.26 -17.98 -16.95
CA ASP A 74 3.24 -17.03 -16.49
C ASP A 74 3.15 -15.79 -17.39
N LYS A 75 4.30 -15.23 -17.80
CA LYS A 75 4.34 -13.99 -18.59
C LYS A 75 4.29 -14.21 -20.10
N ILE A 76 4.77 -15.36 -20.62
CA ILE A 76 4.78 -15.64 -22.07
C ILE A 76 3.57 -16.47 -22.50
N ALA A 77 3.13 -17.50 -21.76
CA ALA A 77 2.06 -18.39 -22.23
C ALA A 77 0.69 -17.72 -22.51
N PRO A 78 0.26 -16.65 -21.81
CA PRO A 78 -1.03 -16.01 -22.07
C PRO A 78 -1.07 -15.07 -23.29
N GLY A 79 0.07 -14.64 -23.82
CA GLY A 79 0.14 -13.59 -24.86
C GLY A 79 -0.20 -14.07 -26.26
N ASP A 80 -0.89 -13.23 -27.06
CA ASP A 80 -1.11 -13.48 -28.50
C ASP A 80 0.09 -13.00 -29.34
N TRP A 81 1.23 -13.68 -29.16
CA TRP A 81 2.48 -13.39 -29.87
C TRP A 81 2.37 -13.57 -31.40
N ARG A 82 1.28 -14.18 -31.89
CA ARG A 82 1.02 -14.35 -33.33
C ARG A 82 0.68 -13.03 -34.02
N ALA A 83 0.04 -12.09 -33.31
CA ALA A 83 -0.31 -10.77 -33.85
C ALA A 83 0.93 -9.91 -34.16
N HIS A 84 2.08 -10.23 -33.58
CA HIS A 84 3.32 -9.45 -33.69
C HIS A 84 4.28 -10.03 -34.75
N LEU A 85 3.98 -11.23 -35.29
CA LEU A 85 4.78 -11.90 -36.31
C LEU A 85 4.33 -11.48 -37.72
N GLY A 86 4.82 -10.34 -38.22
CA GLY A 86 4.64 -9.99 -39.64
C GLY A 86 4.69 -8.52 -40.06
N HIS A 87 4.90 -7.57 -39.14
CA HIS A 87 4.63 -6.15 -39.41
C HIS A 87 5.84 -5.25 -39.71
N SER A 88 7.07 -5.77 -39.92
CA SER A 88 8.25 -4.94 -40.26
C SER A 88 8.97 -5.35 -41.55
N PRO A 89 9.24 -4.41 -42.50
CA PRO A 89 9.94 -4.66 -43.76
C PRO A 89 11.48 -4.74 -43.63
N SER A 90 12.05 -4.71 -42.41
CA SER A 90 13.51 -4.86 -42.22
C SER A 90 13.97 -6.32 -42.31
N LEU A 91 14.65 -6.64 -43.41
CA LEU A 91 15.31 -7.93 -43.70
C LEU A 91 16.37 -8.38 -42.68
N PHE A 92 16.76 -7.52 -41.72
CA PHE A 92 17.74 -7.86 -40.67
C PHE A 92 17.14 -8.21 -39.31
N VAL A 93 15.84 -7.98 -39.10
CA VAL A 93 15.17 -8.29 -37.82
C VAL A 93 14.37 -9.60 -37.91
N ASN A 94 13.95 -9.98 -39.12
CA ASN A 94 13.11 -11.15 -39.32
C ASN A 94 13.88 -12.31 -39.97
N ALA A 95 14.10 -13.38 -39.19
CA ALA A 95 14.48 -14.74 -39.60
C ALA A 95 15.97 -15.10 -39.89
N ALA A 96 16.92 -14.18 -39.99
CA ALA A 96 18.34 -14.56 -40.22
C ALA A 96 19.15 -14.85 -38.94
N THR A 97 18.83 -14.21 -37.82
CA THR A 97 19.63 -14.28 -36.58
C THR A 97 19.45 -15.58 -35.80
N TRP A 98 18.27 -16.20 -35.88
CA TRP A 98 17.97 -17.44 -35.18
C TRP A 98 18.43 -18.71 -35.93
N GLY A 99 18.63 -18.63 -37.26
CA GLY A 99 19.11 -19.74 -38.08
C GLY A 99 20.63 -19.90 -38.10
N LEU A 100 21.38 -18.79 -38.04
CA LEU A 100 22.84 -18.79 -38.20
C LEU A 100 23.59 -19.34 -36.98
N VAL A 101 23.05 -19.15 -35.77
CA VAL A 101 23.67 -19.60 -34.51
C VAL A 101 23.45 -21.10 -34.27
N VAL A 102 22.42 -21.71 -34.87
CA VAL A 102 22.01 -23.09 -34.56
C VAL A 102 22.45 -24.12 -35.61
N THR A 103 22.60 -23.78 -36.90
CA THR A 103 22.78 -24.83 -37.94
C THR A 103 24.00 -24.68 -38.86
N GLY A 104 24.74 -23.56 -38.81
CA GLY A 104 26.03 -23.42 -39.49
C GLY A 104 26.04 -23.60 -41.03
N ARG A 105 24.89 -23.60 -41.72
CA ARG A 105 24.82 -23.66 -43.19
C ARG A 105 23.70 -22.80 -43.77
N LEU A 106 24.02 -22.04 -44.82
CA LEU A 106 23.10 -21.26 -45.65
C LEU A 106 22.24 -22.20 -46.52
N ALA A 107 20.92 -22.12 -46.36
CA ALA A 107 19.95 -22.67 -47.31
C ALA A 107 18.98 -21.56 -47.76
N ALA A 108 18.72 -21.51 -49.07
CA ALA A 108 17.91 -20.52 -49.77
C ALA A 108 16.39 -20.63 -49.44
N PRO A 109 15.58 -19.61 -49.78
CA PRO A 109 14.33 -19.31 -49.07
C PRO A 109 13.18 -20.22 -49.50
N SER A 110 12.45 -20.76 -48.52
CA SER A 110 11.12 -21.34 -48.74
C SER A 110 10.10 -20.80 -47.74
N THR A 111 9.11 -20.13 -48.31
CA THR A 111 7.71 -19.89 -47.86
C THR A 111 7.42 -19.47 -46.41
N GLN A 112 6.80 -18.28 -46.30
CA GLN A 112 6.29 -17.59 -45.10
C GLN A 112 5.30 -18.38 -44.21
N GLN A 113 4.86 -19.58 -44.59
CA GLN A 113 3.98 -20.43 -43.77
C GLN A 113 4.74 -21.39 -42.81
N GLY A 114 6.06 -21.49 -42.93
CA GLY A 114 6.87 -22.45 -42.15
C GLY A 114 7.29 -21.98 -40.75
N LEU A 115 7.49 -20.68 -40.52
CA LEU A 115 8.16 -20.15 -39.33
C LEU A 115 7.31 -20.18 -38.05
N GLY A 116 6.02 -19.86 -38.13
CA GLY A 116 5.12 -19.94 -36.95
C GLY A 116 4.97 -21.38 -36.43
N SER A 117 4.89 -22.35 -37.34
CA SER A 117 4.89 -23.77 -36.98
C SER A 117 6.26 -24.28 -36.51
N ALA A 118 7.35 -23.59 -36.87
CA ALA A 118 8.69 -23.90 -36.40
C ALA A 118 8.91 -23.36 -34.98
N LEU A 119 8.43 -22.15 -34.64
CA LEU A 119 8.50 -21.58 -33.30
C LEU A 119 7.68 -22.40 -32.29
N THR A 120 6.43 -22.75 -32.64
CA THR A 120 5.61 -23.65 -31.81
C THR A 120 6.22 -25.06 -31.70
N ARG A 121 6.89 -25.55 -32.76
CA ARG A 121 7.67 -26.80 -32.70
C ARG A 121 8.99 -26.68 -31.95
N LEU A 122 9.58 -25.49 -31.83
CA LEU A 122 10.84 -25.22 -31.12
C LEU A 122 10.55 -25.09 -29.61
N VAL A 123 9.43 -24.47 -29.25
CA VAL A 123 8.82 -24.52 -27.91
C VAL A 123 8.48 -25.97 -27.54
N ALA A 124 7.91 -26.75 -28.48
CA ALA A 124 7.56 -28.16 -28.25
C ALA A 124 8.72 -29.19 -28.35
N ARG A 125 9.83 -28.88 -29.02
CA ARG A 125 10.99 -29.80 -29.19
C ARG A 125 12.26 -29.39 -28.43
N GLY A 126 12.42 -28.11 -28.10
CA GLY A 126 13.60 -27.56 -27.40
C GLY A 126 13.38 -27.26 -25.92
N GLY A 127 12.12 -27.18 -25.47
CA GLY A 127 11.72 -26.96 -24.08
C GLY A 127 12.09 -25.58 -23.50
N GLU A 128 11.60 -25.31 -22.29
CA GLU A 128 11.92 -24.13 -21.45
C GLU A 128 13.43 -23.78 -21.37
N PRO A 129 14.38 -24.74 -21.34
CA PRO A 129 15.82 -24.41 -21.28
C PRO A 129 16.37 -23.64 -22.49
N LEU A 130 15.77 -23.80 -23.67
CA LEU A 130 16.20 -23.11 -24.89
C LEU A 130 15.68 -21.67 -24.94
N ILE A 131 14.45 -21.45 -24.46
CA ILE A 131 13.87 -20.11 -24.26
C ILE A 131 14.70 -19.36 -23.23
N ARG A 132 15.03 -19.99 -22.09
CA ARG A 132 15.88 -19.41 -21.05
C ARG A 132 17.23 -18.94 -21.59
N LYS A 133 17.94 -19.79 -22.33
CA LYS A 133 19.22 -19.41 -22.97
C LYS A 133 19.06 -18.26 -23.98
N GLY A 134 17.95 -18.24 -24.72
CA GLY A 134 17.63 -17.16 -25.65
C GLY A 134 17.38 -15.83 -24.94
N VAL A 135 16.60 -15.85 -23.85
CA VAL A 135 16.32 -14.66 -23.04
C VAL A 135 17.58 -14.19 -22.29
N ASP A 136 18.37 -15.10 -21.71
CA ASP A 136 19.65 -14.77 -21.07
C ASP A 136 20.66 -14.13 -22.05
N LEU A 137 20.62 -14.50 -23.33
CA LEU A 137 21.45 -13.90 -24.37
C LEU A 137 20.90 -12.54 -24.80
N ALA A 138 19.59 -12.44 -25.07
CA ALA A 138 18.93 -11.17 -25.38
C ALA A 138 19.12 -10.15 -24.26
N MET A 139 19.09 -10.61 -23.01
CA MET A 139 19.25 -9.75 -21.84
C MET A 139 20.66 -9.23 -21.65
N ARG A 140 21.67 -10.05 -21.96
CA ARG A 140 23.07 -9.56 -22.02
C ARG A 140 23.25 -8.52 -23.12
N MET A 141 22.67 -8.75 -24.31
CA MET A 141 22.72 -7.79 -25.42
C MET A 141 21.96 -6.49 -25.13
N ILE A 142 20.88 -6.58 -24.36
CA ILE A 142 20.12 -5.43 -23.85
C ILE A 142 20.98 -4.71 -22.80
N GLY A 143 21.53 -5.42 -21.81
CA GLY A 143 22.41 -4.87 -20.78
C GLY A 143 23.55 -4.02 -21.35
N GLU A 144 24.24 -4.52 -22.38
CA GLU A 144 25.32 -3.80 -23.09
C GLU A 144 24.89 -2.47 -23.75
N ARG A 145 23.58 -2.24 -23.94
CA ARG A 145 23.04 -0.99 -24.50
C ARG A 145 22.50 -0.01 -23.46
N TYR A 146 22.13 -0.48 -22.26
CA TYR A 146 21.54 0.36 -21.20
C TYR A 146 22.53 0.77 -20.12
N VAL A 147 23.61 0.01 -19.93
CA VAL A 147 24.79 0.49 -19.20
C VAL A 147 25.90 0.84 -20.19
N THR A 148 26.59 1.94 -19.92
CA THR A 148 27.80 2.29 -20.67
C THR A 148 28.92 1.27 -20.40
N GLY A 149 28.89 0.60 -19.24
CA GLY A 149 29.71 -0.56 -18.93
C GLY A 149 29.37 -1.18 -17.57
N GLU A 150 29.73 -2.44 -17.37
CA GLU A 150 29.55 -3.15 -16.08
C GLU A 150 30.40 -2.55 -14.95
N THR A 151 31.54 -1.93 -15.30
CA THR A 151 32.45 -1.24 -14.38
C THR A 151 32.76 0.15 -14.91
N ILE A 152 33.25 1.03 -14.03
CA ILE A 152 33.58 2.40 -14.40
C ILE A 152 34.71 2.47 -15.44
N GLU A 153 35.68 1.57 -15.39
CA GLU A 153 36.78 1.51 -16.36
C GLU A 153 36.27 1.15 -17.77
N ARG A 154 35.35 0.19 -17.85
CA ARG A 154 34.70 -0.17 -19.12
C ARG A 154 33.83 0.97 -19.64
N ALA A 155 33.07 1.61 -18.76
CA ALA A 155 32.24 2.75 -19.13
C ALA A 155 33.10 3.90 -19.71
N LEU A 156 34.20 4.26 -19.04
CA LEU A 156 35.16 5.26 -19.51
C LEU A 156 35.79 4.89 -20.86
N ALA A 157 36.12 3.62 -21.08
CA ALA A 157 36.64 3.17 -22.37
C ALA A 157 35.61 3.35 -23.50
N ASN A 158 34.36 2.99 -23.24
CA ASN A 158 33.25 3.11 -24.19
C ASN A 158 32.86 4.56 -24.47
N SER A 159 33.05 5.47 -23.51
CA SER A 159 32.76 6.90 -23.63
C SER A 159 33.61 7.64 -24.66
N ARG A 160 34.87 7.20 -24.90
CA ARG A 160 35.87 7.90 -25.73
C ARG A 160 35.36 8.26 -27.13
N ARG A 161 34.57 7.39 -27.75
CA ARG A 161 34.04 7.59 -29.11
C ARG A 161 33.15 8.82 -29.21
N MET A 162 32.23 9.00 -28.26
CA MET A 162 31.32 10.16 -28.26
C MET A 162 32.02 11.41 -27.71
N GLU A 163 32.96 11.27 -26.78
CA GLU A 163 33.78 12.41 -26.32
C GLU A 163 34.55 13.05 -27.47
N ALA A 164 35.11 12.24 -28.39
CA ALA A 164 35.77 12.72 -29.59
C ALA A 164 34.85 13.54 -30.51
N ASN A 165 33.53 13.29 -30.45
CA ASN A 165 32.51 14.03 -31.20
C ASN A 165 32.00 15.28 -30.45
N GLY A 166 32.57 15.60 -29.28
CA GLY A 166 32.19 16.78 -28.49
C GLY A 166 31.19 16.52 -27.37
N PHE A 167 30.78 15.27 -27.14
CA PHE A 167 29.97 14.92 -25.96
C PHE A 167 30.80 14.93 -24.67
N ARG A 168 30.09 14.96 -23.54
CA ARG A 168 30.64 14.83 -22.18
C ARG A 168 29.91 13.70 -21.45
N TYR A 169 30.39 13.29 -20.28
CA TYR A 169 29.75 12.23 -19.49
C TYR A 169 29.49 12.64 -18.03
N SER A 170 28.41 12.10 -17.46
CA SER A 170 28.14 12.05 -16.02
C SER A 170 27.79 10.60 -15.68
N PHE A 171 28.62 9.92 -14.89
CA PHE A 171 28.42 8.50 -14.60
C PHE A 171 27.47 8.30 -13.42
N ASP A 172 26.48 7.42 -13.58
CA ASP A 172 25.55 7.00 -12.53
C ASP A 172 25.88 5.56 -12.12
N MET A 173 26.30 5.40 -10.87
CA MET A 173 26.71 4.09 -10.34
C MET A 173 25.53 3.20 -9.92
N LEU A 174 24.29 3.59 -10.26
CA LEU A 174 23.05 2.82 -10.03
C LEU A 174 22.72 2.50 -8.56
N GLY A 175 23.50 2.99 -7.61
CA GLY A 175 23.20 2.85 -6.19
C GLY A 175 22.06 3.76 -5.77
N GLU A 176 21.05 3.19 -5.10
CA GLU A 176 19.91 3.89 -4.50
C GLU A 176 19.33 3.08 -3.35
N ALA A 177 18.53 3.73 -2.50
CA ALA A 177 17.71 3.11 -1.45
C ALA A 177 18.47 2.07 -0.60
N ALA A 178 19.55 2.50 0.07
CA ALA A 178 20.25 1.63 1.01
C ALA A 178 19.27 1.13 2.09
N MET A 179 19.22 -0.18 2.32
CA MET A 179 18.36 -0.76 3.37
C MET A 179 19.11 -0.93 4.69
N THR A 180 20.44 -1.02 4.61
CA THR A 180 21.31 -1.27 5.75
C THR A 180 22.52 -0.31 5.77
N ALA A 181 23.17 -0.14 6.92
CA ALA A 181 24.45 0.56 6.99
C ALA A 181 25.52 -0.05 6.06
N ALA A 182 25.51 -1.38 5.89
CA ALA A 182 26.45 -2.09 5.02
C ALA A 182 26.23 -1.76 3.54
N ASP A 183 24.97 -1.65 3.09
CA ASP A 183 24.65 -1.18 1.74
C ASP A 183 25.18 0.24 1.52
N ALA A 184 24.94 1.13 2.49
CA ALA A 184 25.38 2.51 2.40
C ALA A 184 26.92 2.65 2.37
N ASP A 185 27.63 1.79 3.11
CA ASP A 185 29.10 1.73 3.08
C ASP A 185 29.62 1.16 1.75
N ARG A 186 28.96 0.15 1.19
CA ARG A 186 29.24 -0.39 -0.15
C ARG A 186 29.09 0.69 -1.22
N TYR A 187 27.93 1.35 -1.28
CA TYR A 187 27.69 2.41 -2.26
C TYR A 187 28.66 3.58 -2.12
N ARG A 188 29.02 3.95 -0.88
CA ARG A 188 30.07 4.94 -0.64
C ARG A 188 31.41 4.50 -1.25
N ALA A 189 31.81 3.24 -1.07
CA ALA A 189 33.05 2.72 -1.65
C ALA A 189 33.01 2.69 -3.19
N ASP A 190 31.86 2.35 -3.77
CA ASP A 190 31.65 2.36 -5.22
C ASP A 190 31.79 3.77 -5.79
N TYR A 191 31.17 4.78 -5.14
CA TYR A 191 31.33 6.18 -5.55
C TYR A 191 32.76 6.68 -5.41
N ARG A 192 33.47 6.32 -4.33
CA ARG A 192 34.89 6.70 -4.16
C ARG A 192 35.76 6.15 -5.29
N SER A 193 35.59 4.87 -5.59
CA SER A 193 36.33 4.19 -6.68
C SER A 193 36.00 4.81 -8.04
N ALA A 194 34.72 5.13 -8.28
CA ALA A 194 34.30 5.79 -9.50
C ALA A 194 34.92 7.19 -9.64
N ILE A 195 34.93 8.01 -8.58
CA ILE A 195 35.52 9.35 -8.60
C ILE A 195 37.02 9.28 -8.91
N ASP A 196 37.76 8.32 -8.34
CA ASP A 196 39.19 8.15 -8.64
C ASP A 196 39.42 7.81 -10.13
N ALA A 197 38.64 6.86 -10.68
CA ALA A 197 38.75 6.48 -12.08
C ALA A 197 38.36 7.61 -13.05
N ILE A 198 37.27 8.32 -12.74
CA ILE A 198 36.79 9.46 -13.52
C ILE A 198 37.79 10.61 -13.45
N GLY A 199 38.33 10.90 -12.27
CA GLY A 199 39.34 11.95 -12.05
C GLY A 199 40.63 11.69 -12.84
N ALA A 200 41.12 10.45 -12.83
CA ALA A 200 42.26 10.04 -13.64
C ALA A 200 41.99 10.21 -15.15
N ALA A 201 40.79 9.84 -15.61
CA ALA A 201 40.38 9.98 -17.01
C ALA A 201 40.07 11.43 -17.42
N ALA A 202 39.67 12.29 -16.48
CA ALA A 202 39.41 13.70 -16.74
C ALA A 202 40.67 14.44 -17.16
N ASN A 203 41.83 14.08 -16.60
CA ASN A 203 43.16 14.61 -16.96
C ASN A 203 43.19 16.15 -17.02
N GLY A 204 42.57 16.81 -16.04
CA GLY A 204 42.57 18.27 -15.93
C GLY A 204 41.64 19.01 -16.90
N ARG A 205 40.72 18.33 -17.59
CA ARG A 205 39.69 18.96 -18.45
C ARG A 205 38.65 19.81 -17.68
N GLY A 206 38.66 19.73 -16.35
CA GLY A 206 37.79 20.48 -15.45
C GLY A 206 36.32 20.06 -15.48
N VAL A 207 35.49 20.78 -14.74
CA VAL A 207 34.09 20.41 -14.46
C VAL A 207 33.15 20.54 -15.66
N TYR A 208 33.52 21.34 -16.67
CA TYR A 208 32.71 21.57 -17.87
C TYR A 208 33.11 20.62 -19.01
N ASP A 209 34.40 20.55 -19.35
CA ASP A 209 34.88 19.73 -20.48
C ASP A 209 35.28 18.31 -20.10
N GLY A 210 35.47 18.04 -18.81
CA GLY A 210 35.72 16.72 -18.28
C GLY A 210 34.44 15.94 -17.96
N PRO A 211 34.58 14.64 -17.63
CA PRO A 211 33.49 13.83 -17.09
C PRO A 211 33.14 14.22 -15.64
N GLY A 212 31.98 13.78 -15.17
CA GLY A 212 31.55 13.91 -13.78
C GLY A 212 30.87 12.65 -13.25
N VAL A 213 30.40 12.70 -12.01
CA VAL A 213 29.65 11.62 -11.35
C VAL A 213 28.31 12.14 -10.84
N SER A 214 27.28 11.30 -10.88
CA SER A 214 25.98 11.54 -10.23
C SER A 214 25.85 10.61 -9.02
N ILE A 215 25.43 11.16 -7.88
CA ILE A 215 25.20 10.41 -6.64
C ILE A 215 23.74 10.54 -6.20
N LYS A 216 23.20 9.52 -5.52
CA LYS A 216 21.90 9.57 -4.86
C LYS A 216 22.10 9.57 -3.35
N LEU A 217 21.39 10.43 -2.63
CA LEU A 217 21.55 10.56 -1.18
C LEU A 217 20.97 9.34 -0.46
N SER A 218 19.90 8.74 -0.97
CA SER A 218 19.35 7.48 -0.46
C SER A 218 20.33 6.29 -0.49
N ALA A 219 21.32 6.30 -1.40
CA ALA A 219 22.35 5.27 -1.46
C ALA A 219 23.37 5.40 -0.30
N LEU A 220 23.49 6.58 0.30
CA LEU A 220 24.56 6.89 1.26
C LEU A 220 24.11 6.80 2.71
N HIS A 221 22.82 6.57 2.97
CA HIS A 221 22.31 6.37 4.32
C HIS A 221 20.98 5.60 4.30
N PRO A 222 20.83 4.56 5.15
CA PRO A 222 19.64 3.72 5.12
C PRO A 222 18.37 4.40 5.62
N ARG A 223 18.52 5.51 6.35
CA ARG A 223 17.41 6.30 6.90
C ARG A 223 17.44 7.74 6.36
N TYR A 224 17.56 7.89 5.04
CA TYR A 224 17.47 9.20 4.38
C TYR A 224 16.00 9.66 4.29
N ALA A 225 15.53 10.27 5.38
CA ALA A 225 14.17 10.75 5.55
C ALA A 225 14.11 11.94 6.52
N ARG A 226 13.10 12.81 6.39
CA ARG A 226 12.95 14.00 7.23
C ARG A 226 12.82 13.68 8.72
N SER A 227 12.17 12.57 9.08
CA SER A 227 12.08 12.12 10.48
C SER A 227 13.44 11.81 11.10
N GLN A 228 14.45 11.54 10.29
CA GLN A 228 15.80 11.14 10.70
C GLN A 228 16.84 12.23 10.40
N ARG A 229 16.40 13.49 10.28
CA ARG A 229 17.24 14.65 9.91
C ARG A 229 18.55 14.73 10.69
N ASP A 230 18.53 14.51 12.00
CA ASP A 230 19.75 14.58 12.82
C ASP A 230 20.80 13.54 12.37
N ARG A 231 20.38 12.31 12.05
CA ARG A 231 21.26 11.27 11.50
C ARG A 231 21.77 11.64 10.13
N VAL A 232 20.92 12.21 9.29
CA VAL A 232 21.33 12.63 7.95
C VAL A 232 22.41 13.72 8.05
N VAL A 233 22.26 14.67 8.96
CA VAL A 233 23.28 15.71 9.19
C VAL A 233 24.55 15.12 9.83
N SER A 234 24.45 14.19 10.78
CA SER A 234 25.63 13.67 11.49
C SER A 234 26.34 12.51 10.78
N GLU A 235 25.65 11.75 9.93
CA GLU A 235 26.14 10.50 9.33
C GLU A 235 26.22 10.58 7.80
N LEU A 236 25.18 11.07 7.11
CA LEU A 236 25.15 11.16 5.64
C LEU A 236 25.99 12.34 5.13
N LEU A 237 25.80 13.53 5.68
CA LEU A 237 26.48 14.74 5.21
C LEU A 237 28.01 14.58 5.21
N PRO A 238 28.67 14.03 6.25
CA PRO A 238 30.11 13.77 6.20
C PRO A 238 30.55 12.81 5.09
N ARG A 239 29.71 11.83 4.73
CA ARG A 239 29.99 10.92 3.61
C ARG A 239 29.99 11.67 2.29
N VAL A 240 28.99 12.54 2.08
CA VAL A 240 28.89 13.37 0.86
C VAL A 240 30.01 14.40 0.81
N GLN A 241 30.36 15.04 1.93
CA GLN A 241 31.52 15.95 2.02
C GLN A 241 32.81 15.25 1.60
N GLY A 242 33.04 14.02 2.07
CA GLY A 242 34.19 13.22 1.67
C GLY A 242 34.26 12.97 0.16
N LEU A 243 33.14 12.62 -0.47
CA LEU A 243 33.05 12.44 -1.93
C LEU A 243 33.27 13.77 -2.68
N ALA A 244 32.71 14.87 -2.19
CA ALA A 244 32.86 16.20 -2.79
C ALA A 244 34.31 16.71 -2.72
N VAL A 245 35.00 16.51 -1.59
CA VAL A 245 36.42 16.85 -1.45
C VAL A 245 37.28 16.03 -2.42
N GLN A 246 36.96 14.75 -2.59
CA GLN A 246 37.63 13.88 -3.56
C GLN A 246 37.40 14.36 -4.99
N ALA A 247 36.15 14.66 -5.38
CA ALA A 247 35.81 15.19 -6.71
C ALA A 247 36.51 16.53 -6.99
N ARG A 248 36.54 17.43 -5.99
CA ARG A 248 37.31 18.69 -6.05
C ARG A 248 38.78 18.47 -6.33
N SER A 249 39.41 17.46 -5.72
CA SER A 249 40.85 17.22 -5.91
C SER A 249 41.24 16.89 -7.35
N PHE A 250 40.28 16.38 -8.14
CA PHE A 250 40.42 16.09 -9.56
C PHE A 250 39.78 17.14 -10.48
N ASP A 251 39.14 18.17 -9.91
CA ASP A 251 38.33 19.16 -10.62
C ASP A 251 37.25 18.53 -11.54
N VAL A 252 36.55 17.51 -11.04
CA VAL A 252 35.43 16.85 -11.75
C VAL A 252 34.09 17.24 -11.14
N GLY A 253 33.02 17.23 -11.94
CA GLY A 253 31.68 17.52 -11.44
C GLY A 253 31.13 16.39 -10.56
N LEU A 254 30.49 16.74 -9.44
CA LEU A 254 29.72 15.82 -8.60
C LEU A 254 28.30 16.36 -8.47
N ASN A 255 27.35 15.64 -9.05
CA ASN A 255 25.95 16.04 -9.08
C ASN A 255 25.11 15.22 -8.09
N ILE A 256 24.35 15.91 -7.23
CA ILE A 256 23.36 15.30 -6.35
C ILE A 256 22.05 15.12 -7.12
N ASP A 257 21.65 13.87 -7.37
CA ASP A 257 20.38 13.55 -8.02
C ASP A 257 19.18 13.85 -7.12
N ALA A 258 18.07 14.26 -7.72
CA ALA A 258 16.80 14.48 -7.04
C ALA A 258 15.94 13.22 -7.06
N GLU A 259 15.35 12.90 -5.91
CA GLU A 259 14.58 11.69 -5.66
C GLU A 259 13.09 12.03 -5.44
N GLU A 260 12.43 11.45 -4.44
CA GLU A 260 11.04 11.73 -4.08
C GLU A 260 10.84 13.14 -3.48
N THR A 261 9.61 13.63 -3.53
CA THR A 261 9.27 15.03 -3.17
C THR A 261 9.50 15.35 -1.70
N ASP A 262 9.37 14.40 -0.79
CA ASP A 262 9.59 14.58 0.66
C ASP A 262 11.06 14.67 1.07
N ARG A 263 11.97 14.33 0.15
CA ARG A 263 13.42 14.41 0.34
C ARG A 263 14.00 15.73 -0.15
N LEU A 264 13.21 16.54 -0.86
CA LEU A 264 13.70 17.78 -1.47
C LEU A 264 14.28 18.75 -0.43
N ASP A 265 13.53 19.10 0.60
CA ASP A 265 13.96 20.11 1.58
C ASP A 265 15.18 19.61 2.38
N LEU A 266 15.21 18.33 2.73
CA LEU A 266 16.36 17.68 3.37
C LEU A 266 17.60 17.66 2.47
N SER A 267 17.44 17.49 1.15
CA SER A 267 18.55 17.55 0.20
C SER A 267 19.12 18.98 0.07
N LEU A 268 18.27 20.01 0.25
CA LEU A 268 18.69 21.41 0.24
C LEU A 268 19.53 21.76 1.48
N ASP A 269 19.22 21.19 2.65
CA ASP A 269 20.07 21.29 3.83
C ASP A 269 21.48 20.74 3.57
N VAL A 270 21.56 19.57 2.90
CA VAL A 270 22.84 18.96 2.51
C VAL A 270 23.59 19.84 1.50
N LEU A 271 22.89 20.37 0.49
CA LEU A 271 23.47 21.27 -0.50
C LEU A 271 24.01 22.55 0.14
N GLU A 272 23.26 23.20 1.03
CA GLU A 272 23.69 24.42 1.70
C GLU A 272 24.92 24.17 2.58
N ALA A 273 24.96 23.06 3.31
CA ALA A 273 26.13 22.69 4.09
C ALA A 273 27.38 22.50 3.21
N LEU A 274 27.26 21.79 2.08
CA LEU A 274 28.36 21.59 1.12
C LEU A 274 28.80 22.91 0.46
N ALA A 275 27.85 23.74 0.04
CA ALA A 275 28.13 25.02 -0.59
C ALA A 275 28.81 26.01 0.38
N ARG A 276 28.71 25.80 1.70
CA ARG A 276 29.42 26.62 2.71
C ARG A 276 30.74 26.02 3.17
N ASP A 277 31.02 24.76 2.84
CA ASP A 277 32.19 24.04 3.32
C ASP A 277 33.50 24.67 2.80
N PRO A 278 34.38 25.18 3.68
CA PRO A 278 35.67 25.75 3.28
C PRO A 278 36.56 24.78 2.50
N ALA A 279 36.45 23.48 2.75
CA ALA A 279 37.21 22.45 2.04
C ALA A 279 36.84 22.39 0.54
N LEU A 280 35.68 22.93 0.17
CA LEU A 280 35.16 22.98 -1.20
C LEU A 280 35.34 24.37 -1.86
N GLN A 281 36.10 25.28 -1.25
CA GLN A 281 36.32 26.62 -1.81
C GLN A 281 37.11 26.55 -3.12
N GLY A 282 36.70 27.38 -4.09
CA GLY A 282 37.34 27.50 -5.40
C GLY A 282 37.03 26.37 -6.38
N TRP A 283 36.01 25.55 -6.09
CA TRP A 283 35.55 24.46 -6.96
C TRP A 283 34.09 24.66 -7.35
N ASP A 284 33.85 24.72 -8.65
CA ASP A 284 32.53 24.97 -9.26
C ASP A 284 31.85 23.67 -9.74
N GLY A 285 32.36 22.50 -9.33
CA GLY A 285 31.84 21.19 -9.72
C GLY A 285 30.69 20.66 -8.86
N LEU A 286 30.23 21.42 -7.87
CA LEU A 286 29.11 21.02 -7.03
C LEU A 286 27.80 21.15 -7.83
N GLY A 287 27.16 20.01 -8.09
CA GLY A 287 25.94 19.92 -8.89
C GLY A 287 24.71 19.52 -8.09
N PHE A 288 23.54 19.99 -8.53
CA PHE A 288 22.25 19.69 -7.90
C PHE A 288 21.14 19.60 -8.95
N VAL A 289 20.26 18.59 -8.83
CA VAL A 289 19.12 18.38 -9.73
C VAL A 289 17.87 19.09 -9.22
N VAL A 290 17.14 19.75 -10.11
CA VAL A 290 15.81 20.30 -9.83
C VAL A 290 14.79 19.71 -10.80
N GLN A 291 13.68 19.21 -10.27
CA GLN A 291 12.64 18.53 -11.04
C GLN A 291 11.48 19.48 -11.38
N ALA A 292 11.32 19.84 -12.65
CA ALA A 292 10.32 20.80 -13.13
C ALA A 292 8.86 20.34 -12.99
N TYR A 293 8.61 19.04 -12.83
CA TYR A 293 7.27 18.51 -12.56
C TYR A 293 6.74 18.86 -11.17
N GLN A 294 7.60 19.30 -10.23
CA GLN A 294 7.19 19.71 -8.90
C GLN A 294 6.69 21.15 -8.93
N LYS A 295 5.62 21.43 -8.18
CA LYS A 295 5.10 22.80 -8.01
C LYS A 295 6.13 23.75 -7.38
N ARG A 296 7.09 23.21 -6.63
CA ARG A 296 8.16 23.96 -5.93
C ARG A 296 9.35 24.36 -6.81
N ALA A 297 9.52 23.76 -7.99
CA ALA A 297 10.71 23.93 -8.85
C ALA A 297 11.21 25.37 -9.05
N PRO A 298 10.38 26.37 -9.41
CA PRO A 298 10.88 27.73 -9.63
C PRO A 298 11.41 28.39 -8.34
N PHE A 299 10.84 28.04 -7.18
CA PHE A 299 11.25 28.60 -5.89
C PHE A 299 12.54 27.93 -5.38
N VAL A 300 12.69 26.63 -5.62
CA VAL A 300 13.96 25.92 -5.39
C VAL A 300 15.08 26.57 -6.20
N LEU A 301 14.83 26.92 -7.45
CA LEU A 301 15.82 27.62 -8.28
C LEU A 301 16.17 29.00 -7.72
N ASP A 302 15.20 29.74 -7.17
CA ASP A 302 15.49 31.03 -6.51
C ASP A 302 16.44 30.83 -5.33
N LEU A 303 16.21 29.81 -4.50
CA LEU A 303 17.07 29.46 -3.37
C LEU A 303 18.47 29.03 -3.83
N VAL A 304 18.57 28.15 -4.82
CA VAL A 304 19.86 27.63 -5.33
C VAL A 304 20.69 28.74 -5.99
N ILE A 305 20.06 29.63 -6.77
CA ILE A 305 20.74 30.78 -7.39
C ILE A 305 21.23 31.76 -6.32
N ASP A 306 20.42 32.04 -5.30
CA ASP A 306 20.81 32.87 -4.17
C ASP A 306 21.98 32.25 -3.38
N LEU A 307 21.91 30.95 -3.07
CA LEU A 307 22.98 30.21 -2.40
C LEU A 307 24.29 30.29 -3.19
N ALA A 308 24.24 30.09 -4.50
CA ALA A 308 25.39 30.20 -5.39
C ALA A 308 26.05 31.59 -5.28
N ARG A 309 25.24 32.66 -5.35
CA ARG A 309 25.72 34.05 -5.21
C ARG A 309 26.32 34.34 -3.83
N ARG A 310 25.66 33.91 -2.75
CA ARG A 310 26.12 34.13 -1.37
C ARG A 310 27.42 33.38 -1.06
N THR A 311 27.60 32.19 -1.64
CA THR A 311 28.77 31.34 -1.40
C THR A 311 29.90 31.58 -2.41
N GLY A 312 29.66 32.39 -3.45
CA GLY A 312 30.62 32.66 -4.52
C GLY A 312 30.97 31.42 -5.34
N ARG A 313 30.09 30.41 -5.38
CA ARG A 313 30.28 29.16 -6.14
C ARG A 313 29.35 29.16 -7.33
N ARG A 314 29.86 28.74 -8.48
CA ARG A 314 29.05 28.60 -9.68
C ARG A 314 28.43 27.20 -9.73
N LEU A 315 27.31 27.01 -9.03
CA LEU A 315 26.65 25.70 -8.90
C LEU A 315 26.21 25.14 -10.26
N MET A 316 26.45 23.85 -10.50
CA MET A 316 25.95 23.14 -11.68
C MET A 316 24.49 22.72 -11.43
N VAL A 317 23.52 23.29 -12.16
CA VAL A 317 22.10 23.02 -11.90
C VAL A 317 21.50 22.23 -13.05
N ARG A 318 21.26 20.94 -12.79
CA ARG A 318 20.59 20.06 -13.75
C ARG A 318 19.08 20.19 -13.62
N LEU A 319 18.46 20.77 -14.64
CA LEU A 319 17.01 20.82 -14.74
C LEU A 319 16.52 19.56 -15.45
N VAL A 320 15.68 18.77 -14.78
CA VAL A 320 14.98 17.59 -15.33
C VAL A 320 13.48 17.82 -15.26
N LYS A 321 12.68 16.97 -15.91
CA LYS A 321 11.22 16.95 -15.67
C LYS A 321 10.92 16.32 -14.31
N GLY A 322 11.21 15.02 -14.15
CA GLY A 322 11.00 14.25 -12.93
C GLY A 322 10.77 12.77 -13.28
N ALA A 323 11.11 11.86 -12.35
CA ALA A 323 11.13 10.41 -12.61
C ALA A 323 10.23 9.58 -11.67
N TYR A 324 9.51 10.22 -10.74
CA TYR A 324 8.73 9.55 -9.68
C TYR A 324 7.23 9.85 -9.76
N TRP A 325 6.75 10.34 -10.91
CA TRP A 325 5.43 10.99 -11.01
C TRP A 325 4.27 10.13 -10.50
N ASP A 326 4.17 8.88 -10.95
CA ASP A 326 3.12 7.96 -10.55
C ASP A 326 3.13 7.64 -9.05
N SER A 327 4.33 7.48 -8.48
CA SER A 327 4.58 7.22 -7.07
C SER A 327 4.17 8.42 -6.22
N GLU A 328 4.41 9.64 -6.67
CA GLU A 328 3.95 10.88 -6.01
C GLU A 328 2.42 11.03 -6.05
N ILE A 329 1.77 10.62 -7.15
CA ILE A 329 0.29 10.59 -7.21
C ILE A 329 -0.26 9.57 -6.21
N LYS A 330 0.25 8.34 -6.21
CA LYS A 330 -0.18 7.28 -5.30
C LYS A 330 0.02 7.70 -3.84
N ARG A 331 1.22 8.18 -3.50
CA ARG A 331 1.55 8.60 -2.14
C ARG A 331 0.63 9.70 -1.63
N ALA A 332 0.44 10.77 -2.39
CA ALA A 332 -0.42 11.87 -1.95
C ALA A 332 -1.87 11.40 -1.70
N GLN A 333 -2.38 10.46 -2.51
CA GLN A 333 -3.70 9.85 -2.28
C GLN A 333 -3.74 8.96 -1.04
N VAL A 334 -2.75 8.08 -0.85
CA VAL A 334 -2.63 7.20 0.31
C VAL A 334 -2.53 8.01 1.60
N ASP A 335 -1.66 9.02 1.61
CA ASP A 335 -1.40 9.88 2.78
C ASP A 335 -2.55 10.87 3.04
N GLY A 336 -3.49 11.03 2.10
CA GLY A 336 -4.64 11.93 2.27
C GLY A 336 -4.23 13.40 2.31
N LEU A 337 -3.24 13.79 1.50
CA LEU A 337 -2.72 15.17 1.47
C LEU A 337 -3.69 16.15 0.79
N ASP A 338 -3.50 17.44 1.00
CA ASP A 338 -4.41 18.46 0.44
C ASP A 338 -4.41 18.49 -1.10
N ASP A 339 -3.23 18.29 -1.71
CA ASP A 339 -3.03 18.28 -3.16
C ASP A 339 -1.74 17.51 -3.49
N PHE A 340 -1.49 17.26 -4.78
CA PHE A 340 -0.27 16.63 -5.26
C PHE A 340 0.93 17.59 -5.18
N PRO A 341 2.14 17.11 -4.82
CA PRO A 341 3.37 17.92 -4.90
C PRO A 341 3.85 18.15 -6.34
N VAL A 342 3.29 17.40 -7.29
CA VAL A 342 3.61 17.42 -8.73
C VAL A 342 2.42 17.88 -9.57
N PHE A 343 2.68 18.31 -10.81
CA PHE A 343 1.61 18.58 -11.78
C PHE A 343 0.94 17.28 -12.23
N THR A 344 -0.36 17.31 -12.49
CA THR A 344 -1.14 16.14 -12.93
C THR A 344 -1.30 16.03 -14.44
N ARG A 345 -0.91 17.07 -15.20
CA ARG A 345 -0.92 17.06 -16.68
C ARG A 345 0.51 17.21 -17.19
N LYS A 346 0.88 16.47 -18.22
CA LYS A 346 2.25 16.54 -18.75
C LYS A 346 2.57 17.93 -19.31
N VAL A 347 1.62 18.60 -19.99
CA VAL A 347 1.83 19.95 -20.55
C VAL A 347 2.17 21.01 -19.48
N HIS A 348 1.65 20.86 -18.25
CA HIS A 348 2.00 21.78 -17.16
C HIS A 348 3.46 21.62 -16.72
N THR A 349 3.97 20.38 -16.71
CA THR A 349 5.39 20.10 -16.47
C THR A 349 6.26 20.71 -17.57
N ASP A 350 5.85 20.64 -18.83
CA ASP A 350 6.59 21.25 -19.95
C ASP A 350 6.68 22.78 -19.82
N VAL A 351 5.57 23.44 -19.48
CA VAL A 351 5.55 24.89 -19.21
C VAL A 351 6.42 25.24 -18.00
N SER A 352 6.35 24.45 -16.92
CA SER A 352 7.20 24.63 -15.74
C SER A 352 8.69 24.51 -16.10
N TYR A 353 9.06 23.51 -16.92
CA TYR A 353 10.43 23.30 -17.38
C TYR A 353 10.94 24.51 -18.17
N LEU A 354 10.16 25.02 -19.13
CA LEU A 354 10.53 26.21 -19.91
C LEU A 354 10.64 27.47 -19.04
N ALA A 355 9.73 27.68 -18.09
CA ALA A 355 9.81 28.80 -17.15
C ALA A 355 11.06 28.73 -16.26
N CYS A 356 11.40 27.53 -15.77
CA CYS A 356 12.60 27.26 -14.99
C CYS A 356 13.87 27.45 -15.83
N ALA A 357 13.87 27.03 -17.09
CA ALA A 357 15.00 27.22 -18.00
C ALA A 357 15.25 28.70 -18.29
N ALA A 358 14.19 29.48 -18.52
CA ALA A 358 14.30 30.93 -18.69
C ALA A 358 14.89 31.62 -17.45
N LYS A 359 14.57 31.14 -16.23
CA LYS A 359 15.15 31.63 -14.98
C LYS A 359 16.64 31.30 -14.89
N LEU A 360 17.03 30.07 -15.16
CA LEU A 360 18.43 29.62 -15.15
C LEU A 360 19.31 30.35 -16.17
N LEU A 361 18.83 30.57 -17.40
CA LEU A 361 19.57 31.29 -18.44
C LEU A 361 19.88 32.75 -18.07
N LYS A 362 19.03 33.37 -17.24
CA LYS A 362 19.24 34.73 -16.70
C LYS A 362 20.24 34.78 -15.54
N ALA A 363 20.58 33.64 -14.95
CA ALA A 363 21.46 33.52 -13.79
C ALA A 363 22.79 32.83 -14.11
N ARG A 364 23.23 32.84 -15.39
CA ARG A 364 24.47 32.19 -15.84
C ARG A 364 25.73 32.72 -15.14
N ASP A 365 25.65 33.90 -14.52
CA ASP A 365 26.67 34.47 -13.63
C ASP A 365 26.90 33.62 -12.38
N ALA A 366 25.82 33.08 -11.82
CA ALA A 366 25.81 32.37 -10.54
C ALA A 366 25.71 30.86 -10.70
N VAL A 367 25.11 30.37 -11.77
CA VAL A 367 24.92 28.93 -11.98
C VAL A 367 25.37 28.51 -13.37
N PHE A 368 25.68 27.23 -13.52
CA PHE A 368 25.87 26.56 -14.79
C PHE A 368 24.63 25.71 -15.10
N PRO A 369 23.71 26.18 -15.97
CA PRO A 369 22.50 25.44 -16.30
C PRO A 369 22.80 24.19 -17.13
N GLN A 370 22.21 23.06 -16.76
CA GLN A 370 22.31 21.80 -17.49
C GLN A 370 20.89 21.29 -17.81
N PHE A 371 20.48 21.38 -19.08
CA PHE A 371 19.11 21.08 -19.49
C PHE A 371 18.98 19.62 -19.94
N ALA A 372 18.49 18.76 -19.05
CA ALA A 372 18.32 17.32 -19.30
C ALA A 372 16.92 17.02 -19.88
N THR A 373 16.86 16.71 -21.18
CA THR A 373 15.59 16.42 -21.86
C THR A 373 15.81 15.63 -23.16
N HIS A 374 14.86 14.77 -23.53
CA HIS A 374 14.83 14.12 -24.84
C HIS A 374 13.82 14.76 -25.80
N ASN A 375 13.14 15.82 -25.38
CA ASN A 375 12.09 16.46 -26.17
C ASN A 375 12.67 17.54 -27.08
N ALA A 376 12.59 17.32 -28.40
CA ALA A 376 13.15 18.23 -29.41
C ALA A 376 12.52 19.63 -29.39
N GLN A 377 11.22 19.74 -29.09
CA GLN A 377 10.55 21.03 -28.92
C GLN A 377 11.16 21.81 -27.75
N THR A 378 11.40 21.13 -26.63
CA THR A 378 12.02 21.75 -25.44
C THR A 378 13.46 22.19 -25.73
N VAL A 379 14.25 21.37 -26.43
CA VAL A 379 15.61 21.73 -26.86
C VAL A 379 15.58 22.98 -27.74
N ALA A 380 14.70 23.00 -28.74
CA ALA A 380 14.60 24.12 -29.67
C ALA A 380 14.13 25.41 -29.00
N ALA A 381 13.17 25.31 -28.07
CA ALA A 381 12.70 26.45 -27.28
C ALA A 381 13.83 27.04 -26.43
N ILE A 382 14.59 26.21 -25.70
CA ILE A 382 15.71 26.68 -24.88
C ILE A 382 16.84 27.25 -25.72
N HIS A 383 17.16 26.64 -26.86
CA HIS A 383 18.13 27.19 -27.81
C HIS A 383 17.72 28.59 -28.29
N ALA A 384 16.44 28.79 -28.62
CA ALA A 384 15.91 30.10 -28.98
C ALA A 384 15.93 31.10 -27.81
N MET A 385 15.66 30.66 -26.57
CA MET A 385 15.73 31.49 -25.35
C MET A 385 17.15 31.96 -25.05
N ALA A 386 18.14 31.09 -25.23
CA ALA A 386 19.54 31.37 -24.90
C ALA A 386 20.18 32.38 -25.86
N GLY A 387 19.68 32.46 -27.10
CA GLY A 387 20.18 33.36 -28.12
C GLY A 387 21.46 32.85 -28.82
N PRO A 388 22.03 33.67 -29.72
CA PRO A 388 23.18 33.27 -30.54
C PRO A 388 24.49 33.23 -29.76
N ASP A 389 24.64 34.07 -28.73
CA ASP A 389 25.86 34.19 -27.93
C ASP A 389 26.05 32.96 -27.04
N PHE A 390 27.15 32.25 -27.27
CA PHE A 390 27.47 31.04 -26.52
C PHE A 390 28.97 30.82 -26.43
N ARG A 391 29.41 30.45 -25.22
CA ARG A 391 30.71 29.83 -24.96
C ARG A 391 30.53 28.58 -24.12
N VAL A 392 31.45 27.63 -24.27
CA VAL A 392 31.53 26.47 -23.38
C VAL A 392 31.62 26.97 -21.93
N GLY A 393 30.83 26.36 -21.06
CA GLY A 393 30.66 26.81 -19.69
C GLY A 393 29.49 27.78 -19.47
N ASP A 394 28.82 28.31 -20.50
CA ASP A 394 27.61 29.12 -20.29
C ASP A 394 26.41 28.28 -19.83
N TYR A 395 26.12 27.20 -20.56
CA TYR A 395 25.14 26.15 -20.24
C TYR A 395 25.45 24.89 -21.08
N GLU A 396 24.84 23.77 -20.73
CA GLU A 396 24.87 22.56 -21.57
C GLU A 396 23.49 21.91 -21.65
N PHE A 397 23.30 21.03 -22.63
CA PHE A 397 22.22 20.06 -22.59
C PHE A 397 22.69 18.74 -21.97
N GLN A 398 21.76 17.90 -21.57
CA GLN A 398 22.05 16.54 -21.14
C GLN A 398 21.03 15.55 -21.70
N CYS A 399 21.48 14.32 -21.87
CA CYS A 399 20.63 13.20 -22.26
C CYS A 399 21.04 11.91 -21.58
N LEU A 400 20.21 10.88 -21.69
CA LEU A 400 20.58 9.55 -21.26
C LEU A 400 21.31 8.78 -22.35
N HIS A 401 22.29 7.99 -21.92
CA HIS A 401 22.89 6.95 -22.73
C HIS A 401 21.86 5.95 -23.28
N GLY A 402 22.07 5.54 -24.53
CA GLY A 402 21.23 4.57 -25.25
C GLY A 402 19.87 5.10 -25.70
N MET A 403 19.57 6.39 -25.46
CA MET A 403 18.26 6.98 -25.75
C MET A 403 18.35 8.34 -26.43
N GLY A 404 19.08 9.29 -25.87
CA GLY A 404 19.06 10.67 -26.36
C GLY A 404 20.12 11.01 -27.40
N GLU A 405 21.12 10.16 -27.61
CA GLU A 405 22.21 10.41 -28.55
C GLU A 405 21.71 10.76 -29.98
N PRO A 406 20.72 10.07 -30.57
CA PRO A 406 20.26 10.39 -31.93
C PRO A 406 19.78 11.84 -32.10
N LEU A 407 19.17 12.42 -31.07
CA LEU A 407 18.74 13.83 -31.04
C LEU A 407 19.95 14.74 -30.91
N TYR A 408 20.85 14.44 -29.98
CA TYR A 408 21.97 15.32 -29.65
C TYR A 408 23.13 15.27 -30.63
N GLU A 409 23.23 14.24 -31.48
CA GLU A 409 24.07 14.27 -32.67
C GLU A 409 23.69 15.39 -33.66
N GLU A 410 22.43 15.88 -33.59
CA GLU A 410 21.98 17.05 -34.37
C GLU A 410 22.19 18.38 -33.63
N VAL A 411 22.74 18.34 -32.42
CA VAL A 411 22.96 19.50 -31.54
C VAL A 411 24.45 19.76 -31.32
N VAL A 412 25.22 18.70 -31.06
CA VAL A 412 26.65 18.74 -30.73
C VAL A 412 27.49 18.93 -31.99
N GLY A 413 28.53 19.77 -31.87
CA GLY A 413 29.52 20.00 -32.92
C GLY A 413 29.31 21.31 -33.71
N PRO A 414 30.38 21.84 -34.31
CA PRO A 414 30.36 23.13 -35.00
C PRO A 414 29.48 23.13 -36.26
N ASP A 415 29.32 21.97 -36.90
CA ASP A 415 28.51 21.80 -38.11
C ASP A 415 27.00 21.59 -37.81
N LYS A 416 26.62 21.67 -36.53
CA LYS A 416 25.25 21.49 -36.01
C LYS A 416 24.77 22.75 -35.31
N LEU A 417 24.40 22.68 -34.02
CA LEU A 417 24.03 23.85 -33.22
C LEU A 417 25.19 24.39 -32.37
N GLY A 418 26.35 23.70 -32.35
CA GLY A 418 27.51 24.12 -31.57
C GLY A 418 27.21 24.19 -30.06
N ARG A 419 26.33 23.32 -29.53
CA ARG A 419 26.01 23.25 -28.10
C ARG A 419 26.46 21.91 -27.52
N PRO A 420 27.10 21.87 -26.34
CA PRO A 420 27.55 20.63 -25.72
C PRO A 420 26.37 19.83 -25.16
N CYS A 421 26.54 18.51 -25.14
CA CYS A 421 25.63 17.59 -24.47
C CYS A 421 26.42 16.64 -23.56
N ARG A 422 26.00 16.54 -22.29
CA ARG A 422 26.51 15.56 -21.34
C ARG A 422 25.59 14.34 -21.29
N ILE A 423 26.15 13.18 -21.58
CA ILE A 423 25.47 11.89 -21.49
C ILE A 423 25.52 11.41 -20.05
N TYR A 424 24.35 11.23 -19.46
CA TYR A 424 24.17 10.53 -18.20
C TYR A 424 24.30 9.02 -18.47
N ALA A 425 25.31 8.39 -17.87
CA ALA A 425 25.79 7.07 -18.25
C ALA A 425 25.69 6.09 -17.07
N PRO A 426 24.71 5.18 -17.09
CA PRO A 426 24.59 4.12 -16.08
C PRO A 426 25.78 3.17 -16.10
N VAL A 427 26.28 2.83 -14.91
CA VAL A 427 27.43 1.94 -14.69
C VAL A 427 27.09 0.96 -13.56
N GLY A 428 27.21 -0.33 -13.84
CA GLY A 428 27.01 -1.36 -12.83
C GLY A 428 26.71 -2.72 -13.43
N ALA A 429 26.75 -3.75 -12.58
CA ALA A 429 26.41 -5.11 -12.98
C ALA A 429 24.95 -5.21 -13.46
N HIS A 430 24.67 -6.19 -14.32
CA HIS A 430 23.33 -6.42 -14.84
C HIS A 430 22.28 -6.62 -13.73
N GLU A 431 22.61 -7.26 -12.60
CA GLU A 431 21.69 -7.44 -11.46
C GLU A 431 21.23 -6.09 -10.87
N THR A 432 22.14 -5.10 -10.79
CA THR A 432 21.88 -3.75 -10.25
C THR A 432 21.07 -2.89 -11.23
N LEU A 433 21.34 -3.02 -12.54
CA LEU A 433 20.66 -2.28 -13.60
C LEU A 433 19.15 -2.53 -13.65
N LEU A 434 18.70 -3.74 -13.32
CA LEU A 434 17.33 -4.16 -13.63
C LEU A 434 16.27 -3.48 -12.76
N ALA A 435 16.48 -3.28 -11.46
CA ALA A 435 15.57 -2.51 -10.58
C ALA A 435 15.32 -1.11 -11.15
N TYR A 436 16.39 -0.55 -11.72
CA TYR A 436 16.39 0.77 -12.29
C TYR A 436 15.78 0.82 -13.71
N LEU A 437 15.91 -0.27 -14.46
CA LEU A 437 15.55 -0.34 -15.88
C LEU A 437 14.04 -0.18 -16.10
N VAL A 438 13.19 -0.75 -15.23
CA VAL A 438 11.73 -0.58 -15.36
C VAL A 438 11.36 0.89 -15.26
N ARG A 439 11.72 1.56 -14.14
CA ARG A 439 11.47 3.00 -13.97
C ARG A 439 12.02 3.83 -15.13
N ARG A 440 13.20 3.46 -15.63
CA ARG A 440 13.84 4.16 -16.74
C ARG A 440 13.10 4.03 -18.07
N LEU A 441 12.49 2.88 -18.32
CA LEU A 441 11.67 2.64 -19.49
C LEU A 441 10.31 3.31 -19.38
N LEU A 442 9.72 3.38 -18.19
CA LEU A 442 8.48 4.15 -18.00
C LEU A 442 8.69 5.63 -18.33
N GLU A 443 9.82 6.21 -17.92
CA GLU A 443 10.16 7.62 -18.17
C GLU A 443 10.11 7.97 -19.68
N ASN A 444 10.46 7.03 -20.56
CA ASN A 444 10.58 7.28 -21.99
C ASN A 444 9.58 6.47 -22.85
N GLY A 445 8.86 5.52 -22.26
CA GLY A 445 7.93 4.60 -22.93
C GLY A 445 6.45 4.84 -22.60
N ALA A 446 6.10 5.79 -21.73
CA ALA A 446 4.71 6.22 -21.55
C ALA A 446 4.15 6.87 -22.83
N ASN A 447 2.82 6.81 -23.05
CA ASN A 447 2.18 7.32 -24.27
C ASN A 447 2.41 8.83 -24.48
N SER A 448 2.50 9.56 -23.37
CA SER A 448 2.80 10.99 -23.34
C SER A 448 4.29 11.33 -23.56
N SER A 449 5.17 10.32 -23.66
CA SER A 449 6.61 10.50 -23.85
C SER A 449 6.92 10.92 -25.28
N PHE A 450 7.79 11.92 -25.42
CA PHE A 450 8.27 12.35 -26.74
C PHE A 450 9.02 11.23 -27.48
N VAL A 451 9.77 10.39 -26.78
CA VAL A 451 10.54 9.29 -27.39
C VAL A 451 9.60 8.23 -27.97
N HIS A 452 8.49 7.95 -27.31
CA HIS A 452 7.43 7.09 -27.82
C HIS A 452 6.75 7.72 -29.05
N GLN A 453 6.29 8.97 -28.92
CA GLN A 453 5.55 9.68 -29.97
C GLN A 453 6.38 9.98 -31.23
N VAL A 454 7.69 10.22 -31.12
CA VAL A 454 8.54 10.49 -32.29
C VAL A 454 8.78 9.23 -33.12
N ALA A 455 8.83 8.07 -32.46
CA ALA A 455 8.97 6.76 -33.08
C ALA A 455 7.67 6.30 -33.75
N ASP A 456 6.52 6.69 -33.21
CA ASP A 456 5.20 6.43 -33.79
C ASP A 456 4.99 7.17 -35.12
N PRO A 457 4.82 6.46 -36.26
CA PRO A 457 4.56 7.08 -37.56
C PRO A 457 3.19 7.75 -37.65
N GLU A 458 2.20 7.33 -36.84
CA GLU A 458 0.84 7.90 -36.86
C GLU A 458 0.79 9.28 -36.20
N THR A 459 1.69 9.56 -35.25
CA THR A 459 1.80 10.88 -34.64
C THR A 459 2.29 11.92 -35.66
N PRO A 460 1.56 13.01 -35.94
CA PRO A 460 2.03 14.04 -36.87
C PRO A 460 3.19 14.87 -36.30
N VAL A 461 4.11 15.31 -37.15
CA VAL A 461 5.22 16.21 -36.75
C VAL A 461 4.69 17.50 -36.09
N GLU A 462 3.53 18.02 -36.53
CA GLU A 462 2.90 19.20 -35.92
C GLU A 462 2.55 19.01 -34.44
N ALA A 463 2.15 17.80 -34.04
CA ALA A 463 1.83 17.50 -32.65
C ALA A 463 3.10 17.50 -31.79
N LEU A 464 4.20 16.93 -32.31
CA LEU A 464 5.49 16.85 -31.63
C LEU A 464 6.17 18.21 -31.41
N ILE A 465 5.84 19.20 -32.24
CA ILE A 465 6.41 20.56 -32.18
C ILE A 465 5.41 21.60 -31.66
N ALA A 466 4.26 21.16 -31.14
CA ALA A 466 3.27 22.04 -30.56
C ALA A 466 3.88 22.88 -29.42
N ASP A 467 3.45 24.14 -29.29
CA ASP A 467 3.92 25.01 -28.22
C ASP A 467 3.17 24.69 -26.92
N PRO A 468 3.85 24.14 -25.88
CA PRO A 468 3.20 23.78 -24.63
C PRO A 468 2.62 24.99 -23.90
N VAL A 469 3.13 26.21 -24.16
CA VAL A 469 2.55 27.44 -23.59
C VAL A 469 1.17 27.71 -24.19
N ALA A 470 1.01 27.52 -25.50
CA ALA A 470 -0.28 27.68 -26.18
C ALA A 470 -1.26 26.58 -25.77
N GLU A 471 -0.79 25.34 -25.70
CA GLU A 471 -1.60 24.19 -25.28
C GLU A 471 -2.10 24.34 -23.84
N ALA A 472 -1.21 24.65 -22.88
CA ALA A 472 -1.60 24.89 -21.50
C ALA A 472 -2.54 26.11 -21.34
N SER A 473 -2.39 27.13 -22.19
CA SER A 473 -3.29 28.29 -22.20
C SER A 473 -4.70 27.95 -22.72
N SER A 474 -4.86 26.85 -23.45
CA SER A 474 -6.16 26.39 -23.93
C SER A 474 -6.95 25.58 -22.89
N VAL A 475 -6.30 25.14 -21.80
CA VAL A 475 -6.96 24.44 -20.69
C VAL A 475 -7.86 25.42 -19.93
N SER A 476 -9.15 25.05 -19.79
CA SER A 476 -10.15 25.85 -19.10
C SER A 476 -10.79 25.08 -17.93
N PRO A 477 -10.77 25.60 -16.69
CA PRO A 477 -10.06 26.82 -16.27
C PRO A 477 -8.54 26.65 -16.37
N LEU A 478 -7.82 27.77 -16.50
CA LEU A 478 -6.37 27.78 -16.65
C LEU A 478 -5.69 27.04 -15.48
N GLY A 479 -4.83 26.08 -15.80
CA GLY A 479 -4.11 25.27 -14.81
C GLY A 479 -4.95 24.16 -14.15
N ALA A 480 -6.14 23.85 -14.68
CA ALA A 480 -6.99 22.78 -14.16
C ALA A 480 -6.25 21.42 -14.08
N PRO A 481 -6.46 20.62 -13.00
CA PRO A 481 -5.87 19.29 -12.90
C PRO A 481 -6.34 18.35 -14.02
N HIS A 482 -5.72 17.19 -14.11
CA HIS A 482 -6.12 16.17 -15.09
C HIS A 482 -7.46 15.54 -14.64
N PRO A 483 -8.48 15.44 -15.51
CA PRO A 483 -9.83 15.04 -15.12
C PRO A 483 -9.91 13.58 -14.63
N ALA A 484 -9.00 12.71 -15.08
CA ALA A 484 -8.95 11.32 -14.64
C ALA A 484 -8.18 11.10 -13.31
N ILE A 485 -7.50 12.13 -12.79
CA ILE A 485 -6.73 12.02 -11.54
C ILE A 485 -7.51 12.72 -10.43
N ARG A 486 -8.17 11.92 -9.59
CA ARG A 486 -8.91 12.42 -8.43
C ARG A 486 -7.95 12.91 -7.36
N ARG A 487 -8.26 14.07 -6.76
CA ARG A 487 -7.51 14.60 -5.60
C ARG A 487 -7.63 13.65 -4.42
N PRO A 488 -6.68 13.65 -3.46
CA PRO A 488 -6.73 12.76 -2.30
C PRO A 488 -8.03 12.85 -1.51
N ARG A 489 -8.60 14.06 -1.32
CA ARG A 489 -9.88 14.28 -0.64
C ARG A 489 -11.09 13.66 -1.38
N ASP A 490 -10.98 13.48 -2.70
CA ASP A 490 -12.09 13.13 -3.59
C ASP A 490 -11.95 11.70 -4.18
N ILE A 491 -11.04 10.87 -3.65
CA ILE A 491 -10.78 9.54 -4.23
C ILE A 491 -12.01 8.62 -4.19
N TYR A 492 -12.86 8.76 -3.18
CA TYR A 492 -14.10 7.98 -3.06
C TYR A 492 -15.29 8.73 -3.67
N PRO A 493 -16.14 8.06 -4.46
CA PRO A 493 -17.26 8.70 -5.15
C PRO A 493 -18.42 9.08 -4.21
N ASP A 494 -18.56 8.40 -3.08
CA ASP A 494 -19.72 8.42 -2.20
C ASP A 494 -19.47 9.14 -0.86
N ARG A 495 -18.21 9.49 -0.57
CA ARG A 495 -17.81 10.19 0.65
C ARG A 495 -16.50 10.95 0.44
N PRO A 496 -16.23 12.02 1.19
CA PRO A 496 -14.90 12.59 1.19
C PRO A 496 -13.92 11.70 1.99
N ASN A 497 -12.67 11.62 1.53
CA ASN A 497 -11.58 10.87 2.18
C ASN A 497 -10.96 11.66 3.32
N SER A 498 -10.58 11.00 4.41
CA SER A 498 -9.92 11.62 5.55
C SER A 498 -8.60 12.34 5.21
N ALA A 499 -8.32 13.46 5.90
CA ALA A 499 -7.13 14.28 5.65
C ALA A 499 -5.94 13.91 6.56
N GLY A 500 -4.77 13.68 5.95
CA GLY A 500 -3.51 13.40 6.65
C GLY A 500 -2.65 14.63 6.91
N LEU A 501 -1.37 14.38 7.23
CA LEU A 501 -0.35 15.40 7.46
C LEU A 501 0.93 15.02 6.68
N ASP A 502 1.52 16.01 6.01
CA ASP A 502 2.82 15.86 5.38
C ASP A 502 3.93 16.15 6.41
N PHE A 503 4.53 15.10 6.97
CA PHE A 503 5.65 15.22 7.90
C PHE A 503 6.97 15.66 7.24
N ALA A 504 6.99 15.90 5.94
CA ALA A 504 8.10 16.53 5.24
C ALA A 504 7.95 18.05 5.11
N ASP A 505 6.75 18.61 5.32
CA ASP A 505 6.52 20.06 5.29
C ASP A 505 6.88 20.70 6.64
N GLU A 506 7.90 21.55 6.65
CA GLU A 506 8.37 22.22 7.86
C GLU A 506 7.31 23.14 8.50
N ARG A 507 6.36 23.67 7.72
CA ARG A 507 5.26 24.48 8.26
C ARG A 507 4.31 23.60 9.08
N VAL A 508 3.96 22.44 8.53
CA VAL A 508 3.13 21.44 9.21
C VAL A 508 3.81 20.96 10.49
N LEU A 509 5.11 20.66 10.44
CA LEU A 509 5.87 20.25 11.62
C LEU A 509 5.94 21.36 12.69
N ALA A 510 6.15 22.61 12.28
CA ALA A 510 6.20 23.74 13.19
C ALA A 510 4.85 24.00 13.86
N GLU A 511 3.76 23.97 13.09
CA GLU A 511 2.39 24.11 13.59
C GLU A 511 2.04 22.98 14.55
N LEU A 512 2.28 21.72 14.16
CA LEU A 512 2.04 20.56 15.01
C LEU A 512 2.88 20.64 16.31
N SER A 513 4.16 20.98 16.22
CA SER A 513 5.03 21.12 17.40
C SER A 513 4.50 22.20 18.35
N HIS A 514 3.97 23.30 17.81
CA HIS A 514 3.36 24.35 18.62
C HIS A 514 2.08 23.86 19.30
N SER A 515 1.17 23.23 18.55
CA SER A 515 -0.08 22.65 19.07
C SER A 515 0.17 21.62 20.17
N LEU A 516 1.11 20.69 19.95
CA LEU A 516 1.47 19.66 20.92
C LEU A 516 2.08 20.24 22.20
N SER A 517 2.94 21.26 22.06
CA SER A 517 3.54 21.94 23.21
C SER A 517 2.51 22.74 24.01
N ALA A 518 1.59 23.44 23.32
CA ALA A 518 0.52 24.19 23.96
C ALA A 518 -0.49 23.28 24.67
N GLY A 519 -0.73 22.08 24.14
CA GLY A 519 -1.60 21.07 24.73
C GLY A 519 -0.96 20.18 25.80
N ALA A 520 0.35 20.30 26.05
CA ALA A 520 1.07 19.40 26.95
C ALA A 520 0.55 19.44 28.40
N ASP A 521 0.15 20.63 28.88
CA ASP A 521 -0.41 20.85 30.22
C ASP A 521 -1.92 20.54 30.30
N HIS A 522 -2.55 20.13 29.19
CA HIS A 522 -3.95 19.76 29.19
C HIS A 522 -4.18 18.54 30.09
N ARG A 523 -5.03 18.71 31.10
CA ARG A 523 -5.36 17.65 32.06
C ARG A 523 -6.59 16.91 31.58
N TRP A 524 -6.36 15.80 30.91
CA TRP A 524 -7.42 14.96 30.37
C TRP A 524 -8.21 14.28 31.50
N ARG A 525 -9.52 14.12 31.27
CA ARG A 525 -10.43 13.39 32.15
C ARG A 525 -11.34 12.46 31.36
N ALA A 526 -11.49 11.25 31.87
CA ALA A 526 -12.51 10.30 31.47
C ALA A 526 -13.38 9.97 32.67
N GLU A 527 -14.64 10.35 32.63
CA GLU A 527 -15.65 10.02 33.64
C GLU A 527 -16.77 9.22 32.96
N PRO A 528 -17.59 8.47 33.70
CA PRO A 528 -18.79 7.89 33.11
C PRO A 528 -19.68 9.03 32.57
N LEU A 529 -19.94 9.00 31.27
CA LEU A 529 -20.75 10.01 30.57
C LEU A 529 -22.15 9.42 30.39
N LEU A 530 -23.07 9.74 31.30
CA LEU A 530 -24.45 9.27 31.28
C LEU A 530 -25.36 10.22 30.49
N ALA A 531 -26.66 9.93 30.44
CA ALA A 531 -27.65 10.79 29.79
C ALA A 531 -27.81 12.15 30.49
N ASP A 532 -27.75 12.17 31.82
CA ASP A 532 -27.97 13.34 32.66
C ASP A 532 -26.68 14.10 33.07
N GLY A 533 -25.51 13.57 32.72
CA GLY A 533 -24.23 14.24 32.96
C GLY A 533 -23.07 13.28 33.26
N GLU A 534 -22.06 13.83 33.92
CA GLU A 534 -20.88 13.09 34.39
C GLU A 534 -21.17 12.46 35.77
N ALA A 535 -20.72 11.23 36.00
CA ALA A 535 -20.82 10.60 37.31
C ALA A 535 -19.52 10.79 38.13
N GLU A 536 -19.68 11.17 39.39
CA GLU A 536 -18.56 11.28 40.33
C GLU A 536 -18.11 9.89 40.84
N GLY A 537 -16.84 9.79 41.24
CA GLY A 537 -16.26 8.56 41.77
C GLY A 537 -14.78 8.71 42.10
N THR A 538 -14.14 7.59 42.42
CA THR A 538 -12.70 7.59 42.73
C THR A 538 -11.90 7.81 41.45
N SER A 539 -11.04 8.81 41.47
CA SER A 539 -10.22 9.19 40.33
C SER A 539 -8.87 8.47 40.37
N VAL A 540 -8.49 7.82 39.27
CA VAL A 540 -7.24 7.08 39.08
C VAL A 540 -6.41 7.75 37.98
N ALA A 541 -5.09 7.84 38.18
CA ALA A 541 -4.20 8.44 37.20
C ALA A 541 -3.98 7.52 35.99
N VAL A 542 -4.05 8.10 34.78
CA VAL A 542 -3.65 7.46 33.52
C VAL A 542 -2.24 7.95 33.17
N THR A 543 -1.30 7.02 33.03
CA THR A 543 0.12 7.33 32.83
C THR A 543 0.60 6.95 31.44
N ASN A 544 1.56 7.70 30.92
CA ASN A 544 2.12 7.48 29.60
C ASN A 544 2.95 6.18 29.58
N PRO A 545 2.70 5.24 28.64
CA PRO A 545 3.46 3.99 28.57
C PRO A 545 4.93 4.19 28.20
N ALA A 546 5.30 5.32 27.58
CA ALA A 546 6.68 5.64 27.23
C ALA A 546 7.47 6.22 28.41
N ASP A 547 6.77 6.79 29.40
CA ASP A 547 7.36 7.34 30.62
C ASP A 547 6.29 7.38 31.72
N ARG A 548 6.33 6.41 32.65
CA ARG A 548 5.33 6.25 33.72
C ARG A 548 5.28 7.42 34.72
N ARG A 549 6.21 8.37 34.61
CA ARG A 549 6.21 9.63 35.40
C ARG A 549 5.30 10.70 34.79
N ASP A 550 5.01 10.60 33.50
CA ASP A 550 4.10 11.51 32.79
C ASP A 550 2.64 11.07 33.04
N ILE A 551 1.89 11.91 33.77
CA ILE A 551 0.46 11.72 34.01
C ILE A 551 -0.30 12.41 32.87
N VAL A 552 -0.93 11.61 32.02
CA VAL A 552 -1.70 12.08 30.87
C VAL A 552 -3.01 12.70 31.31
N GLY A 553 -3.68 12.06 32.27
CA GLY A 553 -4.98 12.45 32.74
C GLY A 553 -5.45 11.57 33.88
N HIS A 554 -6.75 11.61 34.15
CA HIS A 554 -7.36 10.77 35.16
C HIS A 554 -8.66 10.14 34.66
N VAL A 555 -8.96 8.95 35.15
CA VAL A 555 -10.19 8.22 34.87
C VAL A 555 -11.00 8.04 36.15
N VAL A 556 -12.32 8.12 36.04
CA VAL A 556 -13.27 7.64 37.03
C VAL A 556 -13.99 6.45 36.41
N GLU A 557 -13.96 5.32 37.10
CA GLU A 557 -14.55 4.07 36.62
C GLU A 557 -16.04 3.98 36.97
N ALA A 558 -16.81 3.31 36.12
CA ALA A 558 -18.23 3.11 36.31
C ALA A 558 -18.49 2.10 37.44
N SER A 559 -19.23 2.56 38.47
CA SER A 559 -19.75 1.68 39.53
C SER A 559 -20.99 0.92 39.06
N ALA A 560 -21.41 -0.09 39.83
CA ALA A 560 -22.64 -0.84 39.54
C ALA A 560 -23.89 0.07 39.42
N ASP A 561 -24.03 1.06 40.31
CA ASP A 561 -25.15 2.00 40.27
C ASP A 561 -25.13 2.90 39.03
N VAL A 562 -23.93 3.28 38.57
CA VAL A 562 -23.73 4.05 37.34
C VAL A 562 -24.10 3.22 36.10
N ILE A 563 -23.69 1.95 36.07
CA ILE A 563 -24.04 1.01 34.99
C ILE A 563 -25.57 0.82 34.92
N GLU A 564 -26.23 0.63 36.07
CA GLU A 564 -27.69 0.49 36.14
C GLU A 564 -28.41 1.72 35.58
N ARG A 565 -28.01 2.93 35.99
CA ARG A 565 -28.56 4.17 35.45
C ARG A 565 -28.37 4.27 33.94
N ALA A 566 -27.18 3.95 33.45
CA ALA A 566 -26.89 3.97 32.01
C ALA A 566 -27.81 3.03 31.23
N LEU A 567 -28.06 1.83 31.76
CA LEU A 567 -28.97 0.85 31.15
C LEU A 567 -30.42 1.33 31.12
N VAL A 568 -30.89 1.95 32.21
CA VAL A 568 -32.24 2.56 32.27
C VAL A 568 -32.38 3.68 31.23
N ASP A 569 -31.40 4.57 31.16
CA ASP A 569 -31.43 5.70 30.23
C ASP A 569 -31.33 5.26 28.77
N ALA A 570 -30.52 4.23 28.48
CA ALA A 570 -30.41 3.65 27.15
C ALA A 570 -31.73 3.02 26.71
N GLU A 571 -32.38 2.24 27.58
CA GLU A 571 -33.68 1.64 27.27
C GLU A 571 -34.76 2.70 27.03
N ALA A 572 -34.75 3.79 27.79
CA ALA A 572 -35.70 4.90 27.63
C ALA A 572 -35.52 5.68 26.32
N GLU A 573 -34.28 5.83 25.81
CA GLU A 573 -33.97 6.55 24.57
C GLU A 573 -34.08 5.68 23.32
N ALA A 574 -34.08 4.35 23.45
CA ALA A 574 -33.97 3.41 22.34
C ALA A 574 -34.97 3.69 21.20
N ASP A 575 -36.24 3.91 21.54
CA ASP A 575 -37.29 4.17 20.55
C ASP A 575 -37.12 5.55 19.88
N ALA A 576 -36.77 6.58 20.65
CA ALA A 576 -36.60 7.94 20.12
C ALA A 576 -35.43 8.00 19.11
N TRP A 577 -34.32 7.34 19.43
CA TRP A 577 -33.18 7.26 18.53
C TRP A 577 -33.47 6.38 17.31
N ALA A 578 -34.17 5.24 17.48
CA ALA A 578 -34.59 4.38 16.38
C ALA A 578 -35.45 5.13 15.34
N GLN A 579 -36.35 6.00 15.80
CA GLN A 579 -37.23 6.82 14.95
C GLN A 579 -36.52 8.01 14.31
N THR A 580 -35.30 8.35 14.72
CA THR A 580 -34.52 9.40 14.06
C THR A 580 -34.16 8.93 12.64
N PRO A 581 -34.54 9.64 11.56
CA PRO A 581 -34.30 9.18 10.19
C PRO A 581 -32.83 8.89 9.89
N GLY A 582 -32.54 7.87 9.06
CA GLY A 582 -31.17 7.47 8.72
C GLY A 582 -30.30 8.62 8.20
N GLY A 583 -30.86 9.51 7.39
CA GLY A 583 -30.19 10.72 6.92
C GLY A 583 -29.83 11.74 8.03
N GLU A 584 -30.62 11.84 9.11
CA GLU A 584 -30.28 12.68 10.26
C GLU A 584 -29.14 12.08 11.09
N ARG A 585 -29.19 10.76 11.32
CA ARG A 585 -28.12 10.04 12.00
C ARG A 585 -26.81 10.17 11.22
N ALA A 586 -26.86 9.98 9.90
CA ALA A 586 -25.73 10.16 9.00
C ALA A 586 -25.10 11.56 9.09
N ARG A 587 -25.92 12.63 9.09
CA ARG A 587 -25.42 14.02 9.23
C ARG A 587 -24.67 14.26 10.54
N ARG A 588 -25.14 13.68 11.65
CA ARG A 588 -24.44 13.77 12.95
C ARG A 588 -23.09 13.05 12.90
N LEU A 589 -23.00 11.88 12.28
CA LEU A 589 -21.73 11.16 12.12
C LEU A 589 -20.74 11.90 11.21
N VAL A 590 -21.20 12.47 10.09
CA VAL A 590 -20.35 13.31 9.22
C VAL A 590 -19.82 14.52 10.00
N ARG A 591 -20.67 15.20 10.77
CA ARG A 591 -20.24 16.32 11.61
C ARG A 591 -19.21 15.89 12.66
N ALA A 592 -19.37 14.71 13.25
CA ALA A 592 -18.37 14.16 14.18
C ALA A 592 -17.02 13.91 13.48
N ALA A 593 -17.02 13.44 12.23
CA ALA A 593 -15.80 13.27 11.44
C ALA A 593 -15.09 14.60 11.17
N ASP A 594 -15.85 15.66 10.86
CA ASP A 594 -15.28 16.99 10.64
C ASP A 594 -14.74 17.61 11.93
N LEU A 595 -15.39 17.35 13.08
CA LEU A 595 -14.87 17.75 14.40
C LEU A 595 -13.57 17.05 14.75
N LEU A 596 -13.45 15.73 14.49
CA LEU A 596 -12.20 14.99 14.67
C LEU A 596 -11.06 15.61 13.87
N GLU A 597 -11.29 15.90 12.58
CA GLU A 597 -10.28 16.51 11.73
C GLU A 597 -9.91 17.92 12.20
N SER A 598 -10.88 18.71 12.67
CA SER A 598 -10.61 20.05 13.21
C SER A 598 -9.78 20.06 14.51
N ARG A 599 -9.83 18.96 15.27
CA ARG A 599 -9.11 18.78 16.56
C ARG A 599 -7.90 17.85 16.45
N ARG A 600 -7.50 17.51 15.21
CA ARG A 600 -6.48 16.50 14.91
C ARG A 600 -5.21 16.66 15.75
N ASP A 601 -4.64 17.86 15.82
CA ASP A 601 -3.37 18.08 16.53
C ASP A 601 -3.47 17.76 18.03
N THR A 602 -4.56 18.17 18.67
CA THR A 602 -4.83 17.87 20.08
C THR A 602 -4.99 16.36 20.30
N LEU A 603 -5.72 15.69 19.42
CA LEU A 603 -5.92 14.25 19.45
C LEU A 603 -4.61 13.48 19.19
N ILE A 604 -3.73 13.97 18.33
CA ILE A 604 -2.39 13.40 18.11
C ILE A 604 -1.63 13.40 19.44
N GLY A 605 -1.60 14.52 20.15
CA GLY A 605 -0.92 14.62 21.45
C GLY A 605 -1.47 13.65 22.50
N LEU A 606 -2.79 13.47 22.53
CA LEU A 606 -3.44 12.50 23.41
C LEU A 606 -3.05 11.06 23.05
N LEU A 607 -3.14 10.67 21.77
CA LEU A 607 -2.81 9.30 21.33
C LEU A 607 -1.32 8.95 21.50
N ILE A 608 -0.43 9.92 21.29
CA ILE A 608 1.01 9.75 21.56
C ILE A 608 1.24 9.45 23.04
N ARG A 609 0.62 10.22 23.93
CA ARG A 609 0.86 10.14 25.37
C ARG A 609 0.10 9.02 26.06
N GLU A 610 -1.15 8.77 25.71
CA GLU A 610 -1.98 7.74 26.35
C GLU A 610 -1.66 6.35 25.80
N ALA A 611 -1.58 6.19 24.48
CA ALA A 611 -1.45 4.89 23.82
C ALA A 611 -0.03 4.60 23.31
N GLY A 612 0.92 5.51 23.50
CA GLY A 612 2.31 5.32 23.08
C GLY A 612 2.52 5.31 21.56
N LYS A 613 1.60 5.89 20.78
CA LYS A 613 1.66 5.88 19.31
C LYS A 613 2.67 6.87 18.77
N THR A 614 3.34 6.55 17.67
CA THR A 614 4.09 7.57 16.90
C THR A 614 3.11 8.57 16.29
N ALA A 615 3.60 9.78 15.95
CA ALA A 615 2.78 10.80 15.31
C ALA A 615 2.11 10.31 14.02
N ALA A 616 2.84 9.54 13.20
CA ALA A 616 2.29 8.95 11.97
C ALA A 616 1.17 7.94 12.26
N ASN A 617 1.32 7.09 13.27
CA ASN A 617 0.27 6.15 13.66
C ASN A 617 -0.95 6.87 14.27
N ALA A 618 -0.75 7.95 15.02
CA ALA A 618 -1.84 8.76 15.56
C ALA A 618 -2.65 9.45 14.43
N VAL A 619 -1.97 10.02 13.42
CA VAL A 619 -2.65 10.58 12.23
C VAL A 619 -3.43 9.50 11.50
N SER A 620 -2.82 8.33 11.24
CA SER A 620 -3.49 7.20 10.60
C SER A 620 -4.74 6.76 11.35
N GLU A 621 -4.70 6.76 12.68
CA GLU A 621 -5.84 6.36 13.49
C GLU A 621 -6.98 7.40 13.48
N ILE A 622 -6.66 8.68 13.57
CA ILE A 622 -7.68 9.75 13.46
C ILE A 622 -8.35 9.70 12.08
N ARG A 623 -7.56 9.44 11.03
CA ARG A 623 -8.07 9.23 9.67
C ARG A 623 -9.03 8.04 9.60
N GLU A 624 -8.63 6.90 10.14
CA GLU A 624 -9.46 5.69 10.19
C GLU A 624 -10.77 5.93 10.95
N ALA A 625 -10.74 6.65 12.08
CA ALA A 625 -11.93 7.04 12.83
C ALA A 625 -12.89 7.93 12.01
N ALA A 626 -12.35 8.95 11.32
CA ALA A 626 -13.13 9.82 10.45
C ALA A 626 -13.70 9.06 9.24
N ASP A 627 -12.95 8.11 8.69
CA ASP A 627 -13.40 7.26 7.59
C ASP A 627 -14.53 6.31 8.01
N PHE A 628 -14.46 5.70 9.21
CA PHE A 628 -15.58 4.91 9.76
C PHE A 628 -16.87 5.72 9.86
N LEU A 629 -16.78 6.92 10.45
CA LEU A 629 -17.93 7.81 10.60
C LEU A 629 -18.57 8.16 9.25
N ARG A 630 -17.75 8.57 8.27
CA ARG A 630 -18.24 8.94 6.93
C ARG A 630 -18.76 7.76 6.14
N TYR A 631 -18.07 6.61 6.22
CA TYR A 631 -18.50 5.39 5.53
C TYR A 631 -19.84 4.90 6.07
N TYR A 632 -20.00 4.77 7.39
CA TYR A 632 -21.27 4.33 7.97
C TYR A 632 -22.39 5.35 7.82
N ALA A 633 -22.09 6.65 7.81
CA ALA A 633 -23.05 7.69 7.47
C ALA A 633 -23.62 7.49 6.05
N GLY A 634 -22.75 7.28 5.05
CA GLY A 634 -23.17 7.03 3.67
C GLY A 634 -24.04 5.78 3.53
N ARG A 635 -23.72 4.71 4.28
CA ARG A 635 -24.52 3.46 4.28
C ARG A 635 -25.87 3.63 4.98
N ALA A 636 -25.93 4.36 6.09
CA ALA A 636 -27.16 4.56 6.86
C ALA A 636 -28.13 5.57 6.22
N GLN A 637 -27.67 6.40 5.28
CA GLN A 637 -28.52 7.39 4.62
C GLN A 637 -29.76 6.78 3.96
N ALA A 638 -29.66 5.54 3.48
CA ALA A 638 -30.77 4.82 2.85
C ALA A 638 -31.68 4.06 3.84
N PHE A 639 -31.39 4.07 5.14
CA PHE A 639 -32.17 3.33 6.12
C PHE A 639 -33.45 4.08 6.50
N ASP A 640 -34.58 3.42 6.27
CA ASP A 640 -35.90 3.86 6.72
C ASP A 640 -36.23 3.18 8.07
N PRO A 641 -36.54 3.94 9.14
CA PRO A 641 -36.94 3.38 10.44
C PRO A 641 -38.09 2.37 10.38
N ALA A 642 -38.98 2.46 9.40
CA ALA A 642 -40.09 1.51 9.24
C ALA A 642 -39.63 0.13 8.74
N THR A 643 -38.49 0.05 8.05
CA THR A 643 -38.00 -1.20 7.45
C THR A 643 -36.66 -1.66 8.02
N HIS A 644 -35.87 -0.77 8.62
CA HIS A 644 -34.57 -1.07 9.22
C HIS A 644 -34.67 -0.88 10.73
N VAL A 645 -35.21 -1.90 11.40
CA VAL A 645 -35.50 -1.89 12.83
C VAL A 645 -34.22 -2.22 13.62
N PRO A 646 -33.72 -1.32 14.48
CA PRO A 646 -32.53 -1.59 15.30
C PRO A 646 -32.78 -2.68 16.34
N LEU A 647 -31.70 -3.18 16.94
CA LEU A 647 -31.78 -4.12 18.06
C LEU A 647 -32.28 -3.43 19.34
N GLY A 648 -31.76 -2.24 19.63
CA GLY A 648 -31.98 -1.50 20.89
C GLY A 648 -30.64 -1.12 21.52
N PRO A 649 -30.46 -1.25 22.85
CA PRO A 649 -29.16 -1.02 23.47
C PRO A 649 -28.08 -2.00 23.02
N VAL A 650 -26.93 -1.48 22.57
CA VAL A 650 -25.77 -2.26 22.12
C VAL A 650 -24.55 -1.90 22.97
N ALA A 651 -23.86 -2.92 23.48
CA ALA A 651 -22.59 -2.74 24.17
C ALA A 651 -21.44 -2.72 23.15
N CYS A 652 -20.63 -1.66 23.15
CA CYS A 652 -19.42 -1.54 22.34
C CYS A 652 -18.19 -1.65 23.25
N ILE A 653 -17.45 -2.75 23.14
CA ILE A 653 -16.27 -3.05 23.96
C ILE A 653 -15.04 -3.04 23.04
N SER A 654 -14.17 -2.05 23.24
CA SER A 654 -13.06 -1.76 22.34
C SER A 654 -11.68 -2.02 22.96
N PRO A 655 -10.65 -2.25 22.15
CA PRO A 655 -9.29 -2.52 22.63
C PRO A 655 -8.49 -1.22 22.82
N TRP A 656 -7.36 -1.32 23.52
CA TRP A 656 -6.43 -0.20 23.77
C TRP A 656 -5.54 0.15 22.58
N ASN A 657 -5.37 -0.75 21.61
CA ASN A 657 -4.38 -0.58 20.55
C ASN A 657 -4.86 0.30 19.38
N PHE A 658 -6.17 0.47 19.25
CA PHE A 658 -6.82 1.49 18.41
C PHE A 658 -7.90 2.19 19.24
N PRO A 659 -7.49 2.97 20.25
CA PRO A 659 -8.38 3.50 21.27
C PRO A 659 -9.37 4.55 20.75
N LEU A 660 -9.12 5.10 19.56
CA LEU A 660 -10.00 6.04 18.87
C LEU A 660 -10.70 5.38 17.68
N ALA A 661 -9.96 4.75 16.77
CA ALA A 661 -10.53 4.27 15.51
C ALA A 661 -11.49 3.10 15.67
N ILE A 662 -11.08 2.03 16.36
CA ILE A 662 -11.96 0.87 16.56
C ILE A 662 -13.09 1.23 17.52
N PHE A 663 -12.81 2.01 18.57
CA PHE A 663 -13.82 2.54 19.48
C PHE A 663 -14.92 3.29 18.72
N LEU A 664 -14.57 4.31 17.93
CA LEU A 664 -15.55 5.04 17.13
C LEU A 664 -16.15 4.20 16.01
N GLY A 665 -15.41 3.28 15.41
CA GLY A 665 -15.93 2.37 14.38
C GLY A 665 -17.10 1.54 14.91
N GLN A 666 -16.95 0.92 16.07
CA GLN A 666 -18.03 0.15 16.72
C GLN A 666 -19.21 1.06 17.11
N VAL A 667 -18.93 2.15 17.82
CA VAL A 667 -19.96 3.10 18.30
C VAL A 667 -20.73 3.70 17.13
N ALA A 668 -20.04 4.15 16.08
CA ALA A 668 -20.65 4.72 14.89
C ALA A 668 -21.50 3.71 14.12
N ALA A 669 -21.06 2.45 13.99
CA ALA A 669 -21.85 1.41 13.34
C ALA A 669 -23.19 1.17 14.07
N ALA A 670 -23.17 1.07 15.40
CA ALA A 670 -24.37 0.90 16.21
C ALA A 670 -25.31 2.10 16.11
N LEU A 671 -24.79 3.33 16.27
CA LEU A 671 -25.55 4.56 16.11
C LEU A 671 -26.14 4.72 14.71
N ALA A 672 -25.37 4.42 13.66
CA ALA A 672 -25.80 4.49 12.27
C ALA A 672 -27.00 3.56 12.00
N ALA A 673 -26.96 2.35 12.56
CA ALA A 673 -28.07 1.39 12.49
C ALA A 673 -29.29 1.77 13.35
N GLY A 674 -29.21 2.83 14.16
CA GLY A 674 -30.32 3.32 15.00
C GLY A 674 -30.34 2.74 16.41
N ASN A 675 -29.26 2.09 16.84
CA ASN A 675 -29.11 1.55 18.20
C ASN A 675 -28.56 2.64 19.13
N VAL A 676 -28.96 2.58 20.40
CA VAL A 676 -28.30 3.34 21.47
C VAL A 676 -27.11 2.55 22.00
N VAL A 677 -26.09 3.23 22.49
CA VAL A 677 -24.77 2.64 22.74
C VAL A 677 -24.32 2.82 24.18
N LEU A 678 -23.86 1.70 24.76
CA LEU A 678 -23.13 1.63 26.02
C LEU A 678 -21.67 1.33 25.68
N ALA A 679 -20.83 2.35 25.67
CA ALA A 679 -19.45 2.27 25.21
C ALA A 679 -18.49 2.01 26.39
N LYS A 680 -17.85 0.84 26.38
CA LYS A 680 -16.85 0.42 27.37
C LYS A 680 -15.47 0.39 26.70
N PRO A 681 -14.62 1.40 26.91
CA PRO A 681 -13.27 1.39 26.37
C PRO A 681 -12.35 0.44 27.14
N ALA A 682 -11.18 0.14 26.57
CA ALA A 682 -10.10 -0.52 27.30
C ALA A 682 -9.65 0.34 28.50
N GLU A 683 -9.23 -0.32 29.58
CA GLU A 683 -8.83 0.34 30.83
C GLU A 683 -7.54 1.15 30.68
N GLU A 684 -6.69 0.79 29.71
CA GLU A 684 -5.44 1.48 29.43
C GLU A 684 -5.61 2.80 28.67
N THR A 685 -6.73 2.99 27.96
CA THR A 685 -6.96 4.14 27.07
C THR A 685 -8.34 4.80 27.20
N PRO A 686 -8.77 5.21 28.42
CA PRO A 686 -10.10 5.76 28.63
C PRO A 686 -10.26 7.22 28.16
N LEU A 687 -9.18 8.00 28.09
CA LEU A 687 -9.20 9.44 27.79
C LEU A 687 -9.54 9.72 26.33
N ALA A 688 -8.91 9.00 25.39
CA ALA A 688 -9.24 9.09 23.97
C ALA A 688 -10.70 8.71 23.69
N ALA A 689 -11.21 7.67 24.36
CA ALA A 689 -12.60 7.27 24.26
C ALA A 689 -13.56 8.34 24.82
N ALA A 690 -13.20 8.99 25.92
CA ALA A 690 -13.99 10.09 26.47
C ALA A 690 -14.08 11.27 25.50
N GLU A 691 -12.98 11.67 24.88
CA GLU A 691 -13.00 12.74 23.87
C GLU A 691 -13.82 12.35 22.64
N ALA A 692 -13.74 11.10 22.19
CA ALA A 692 -14.57 10.59 21.11
C ALA A 692 -16.08 10.70 21.40
N ILE A 693 -16.53 10.37 22.62
CA ILE A 693 -17.94 10.54 23.02
C ILE A 693 -18.32 12.01 23.13
N ARG A 694 -17.44 12.88 23.65
CA ARG A 694 -17.68 14.34 23.67
C ARG A 694 -17.87 14.89 22.25
N ILE A 695 -17.05 14.45 21.30
CA ILE A 695 -17.17 14.84 19.89
C ILE A 695 -18.49 14.37 19.28
N LEU A 696 -18.93 13.13 19.54
CA LEU A 696 -20.23 12.64 19.06
C LEU A 696 -21.39 13.45 19.64
N ARG A 697 -21.36 13.77 20.94
CA ARG A 697 -22.39 14.59 21.60
C ARG A 697 -22.43 16.00 21.02
N GLU A 698 -21.28 16.63 20.81
CA GLU A 698 -21.17 17.95 20.17
C GLU A 698 -21.65 17.94 18.71
N ALA A 699 -21.43 16.84 17.99
CA ALA A 699 -21.95 16.65 16.65
C ALA A 699 -23.49 16.50 16.62
N GLY A 700 -24.12 16.35 17.79
CA GLY A 700 -25.56 16.30 17.97
C GLY A 700 -26.12 14.91 18.27
N VAL A 701 -25.29 13.91 18.55
CA VAL A 701 -25.78 12.61 19.04
C VAL A 701 -26.35 12.82 20.46
N PRO A 702 -27.58 12.38 20.78
CA PRO A 702 -28.17 12.57 22.10
C PRO A 702 -27.33 11.88 23.18
N ALA A 703 -27.22 12.49 24.37
CA ALA A 703 -26.42 11.93 25.46
C ALA A 703 -26.90 10.54 25.88
N ALA A 704 -28.21 10.31 25.94
CA ALA A 704 -28.78 9.00 26.25
C ALA A 704 -28.55 7.95 25.15
N ALA A 705 -28.38 8.38 23.89
CA ALA A 705 -28.11 7.48 22.77
C ALA A 705 -26.64 7.00 22.74
N VAL A 706 -25.73 7.70 23.42
CA VAL A 706 -24.33 7.30 23.53
C VAL A 706 -23.75 7.63 24.90
N GLN A 707 -23.52 6.58 25.69
CA GLN A 707 -23.03 6.69 27.06
C GLN A 707 -21.67 6.00 27.20
N LEU A 708 -20.76 6.61 27.97
CA LEU A 708 -19.42 6.08 28.22
C LEU A 708 -19.37 5.44 29.61
N LEU A 709 -18.83 4.23 29.70
CA LEU A 709 -18.65 3.48 30.94
C LEU A 709 -17.19 3.00 31.05
N PRO A 710 -16.25 3.87 31.48
CA PRO A 710 -14.86 3.47 31.72
C PRO A 710 -14.76 2.48 32.87
N GLY A 711 -13.73 1.63 32.86
CA GLY A 711 -13.45 0.72 33.98
C GLY A 711 -12.86 -0.61 33.51
N PRO A 712 -12.69 -1.58 34.43
CA PRO A 712 -12.05 -2.84 34.13
C PRO A 712 -12.98 -3.81 33.38
N GLY A 713 -12.49 -5.01 33.10
CA GLY A 713 -13.25 -6.05 32.38
C GLY A 713 -14.63 -6.38 32.98
N GLU A 714 -14.79 -6.22 34.29
CA GLU A 714 -16.03 -6.46 35.04
C GLU A 714 -17.17 -5.54 34.61
N VAL A 715 -16.88 -4.29 34.21
CA VAL A 715 -17.88 -3.37 33.64
C VAL A 715 -18.43 -3.96 32.34
N GLY A 716 -17.53 -4.45 31.47
CA GLY A 716 -17.90 -5.11 30.22
C GLY A 716 -18.71 -6.39 30.46
N ALA A 717 -18.29 -7.23 31.42
CA ALA A 717 -19.00 -8.45 31.79
C ALA A 717 -20.41 -8.16 32.31
N THR A 718 -20.58 -7.11 33.11
CA THR A 718 -21.89 -6.68 33.62
C THR A 718 -22.82 -6.29 32.48
N LEU A 719 -22.34 -5.48 31.52
CA LEU A 719 -23.11 -5.11 30.33
C LEU A 719 -23.50 -6.33 29.49
N VAL A 720 -22.57 -7.26 29.27
CA VAL A 720 -22.80 -8.50 28.51
C VAL A 720 -23.80 -9.42 29.22
N GLY A 721 -23.88 -9.39 30.55
CA GLY A 721 -24.84 -10.16 31.33
C GLY A 721 -26.25 -9.58 31.39
N ASP A 722 -26.41 -8.27 31.18
CA ASP A 722 -27.70 -7.59 31.41
C ASP A 722 -28.70 -7.74 30.25
N ALA A 723 -29.92 -8.20 30.57
CA ALA A 723 -31.00 -8.51 29.62
C ALA A 723 -31.38 -7.35 28.67
N ARG A 724 -31.16 -6.09 29.07
CA ARG A 724 -31.47 -4.90 28.25
C ARG A 724 -30.47 -4.68 27.11
N VAL A 725 -29.26 -5.23 27.20
CA VAL A 725 -28.27 -5.20 26.11
C VAL A 725 -28.63 -6.23 25.06
N ARG A 726 -28.98 -5.77 23.85
CA ARG A 726 -29.54 -6.59 22.76
C ARG A 726 -28.56 -6.89 21.63
N GLY A 727 -27.30 -6.46 21.78
CA GLY A 727 -26.20 -6.78 20.89
C GLY A 727 -24.86 -6.37 21.49
N VAL A 728 -23.78 -7.05 21.07
CA VAL A 728 -22.42 -6.79 21.54
C VAL A 728 -21.48 -6.66 20.34
N LEU A 729 -20.79 -5.53 20.24
CA LEU A 729 -19.63 -5.34 19.38
C LEU A 729 -18.39 -5.43 20.27
N PHE A 730 -17.54 -6.43 20.04
CA PHE A 730 -16.33 -6.68 20.81
C PHE A 730 -15.12 -6.72 19.89
N THR A 731 -14.05 -6.05 20.30
CA THR A 731 -12.73 -6.25 19.68
C THR A 731 -11.67 -6.40 20.77
N GLY A 732 -10.93 -7.51 20.74
CA GLY A 732 -9.97 -7.85 21.80
C GLY A 732 -9.46 -9.29 21.69
N SER A 733 -9.10 -9.91 22.81
CA SER A 733 -8.51 -11.26 22.77
C SER A 733 -9.55 -12.36 22.48
N THR A 734 -9.10 -13.43 21.83
CA THR A 734 -9.95 -14.62 21.56
C THR A 734 -10.49 -15.23 22.86
N ALA A 735 -9.72 -15.20 23.94
CA ALA A 735 -10.15 -15.72 25.24
C ALA A 735 -11.35 -14.95 25.81
N VAL A 736 -11.31 -13.62 25.78
CA VAL A 736 -12.42 -12.76 26.26
C VAL A 736 -13.63 -12.89 25.34
N ALA A 737 -13.43 -12.92 24.01
CA ALA A 737 -14.52 -13.13 23.06
C ALA A 737 -15.29 -14.45 23.33
N ARG A 738 -14.59 -15.52 23.69
CA ARG A 738 -15.21 -16.79 24.07
C ARG A 738 -16.02 -16.67 25.37
N SER A 739 -15.48 -15.98 26.38
CA SER A 739 -16.20 -15.72 27.63
C SER A 739 -17.50 -14.93 27.39
N ILE A 740 -17.46 -13.92 26.52
CA ILE A 740 -18.64 -13.15 26.10
C ILE A 740 -19.63 -14.07 25.39
N ALA A 741 -19.17 -14.88 24.43
CA ALA A 741 -20.03 -15.82 23.70
C ALA A 741 -20.73 -16.83 24.63
N THR A 742 -20.03 -17.38 25.63
CA THR A 742 -20.61 -18.28 26.63
C THR A 742 -21.69 -17.58 27.47
N THR A 743 -21.47 -16.32 27.85
CA THR A 743 -22.46 -15.55 28.62
C THR A 743 -23.71 -15.26 27.77
N LEU A 744 -23.52 -14.86 26.52
CA LEU A 744 -24.63 -14.56 25.60
C LEU A 744 -25.40 -15.82 25.17
N ALA A 745 -24.78 -17.00 25.23
CA ALA A 745 -25.44 -18.25 24.87
C ALA A 745 -26.64 -18.60 25.77
N GLU A 746 -26.68 -18.05 26.98
CA GLU A 746 -27.77 -18.23 27.95
C GLU A 746 -28.92 -17.22 27.77
N ARG A 747 -28.82 -16.34 26.76
CA ARG A 747 -29.70 -15.19 26.59
C ARG A 747 -30.35 -15.17 25.21
N LEU A 748 -31.58 -14.67 25.18
CA LEU A 748 -32.30 -14.33 23.96
C LEU A 748 -32.76 -12.87 24.02
N ASN A 749 -32.90 -12.26 22.86
CA ASN A 749 -33.57 -10.97 22.70
C ASN A 749 -35.09 -11.10 22.92
N PRO A 750 -35.82 -9.99 23.12
CA PRO A 750 -37.27 -10.02 23.34
C PRO A 750 -38.08 -10.69 22.22
N ASP A 751 -37.54 -10.74 21.00
CA ASP A 751 -38.14 -11.42 19.84
C ASP A 751 -37.83 -12.93 19.79
N GLY A 752 -37.14 -13.47 20.80
CA GLY A 752 -36.72 -14.86 20.88
C GLY A 752 -35.47 -15.19 20.04
N SER A 753 -34.83 -14.21 19.41
CA SER A 753 -33.60 -14.43 18.63
C SER A 753 -32.35 -14.43 19.52
N PRO A 754 -31.23 -15.07 19.10
CA PRO A 754 -29.96 -14.97 19.82
C PRO A 754 -29.43 -13.53 19.83
N VAL A 755 -28.85 -13.11 20.95
CA VAL A 755 -28.17 -11.81 21.06
C VAL A 755 -27.00 -11.76 20.07
N PRO A 756 -26.99 -10.83 19.08
CA PRO A 756 -25.89 -10.71 18.14
C PRO A 756 -24.57 -10.36 18.83
N LEU A 757 -23.54 -11.16 18.55
CA LEU A 757 -22.15 -10.85 18.85
C LEU A 757 -21.43 -10.55 17.54
N VAL A 758 -20.68 -9.46 17.47
CA VAL A 758 -19.59 -9.31 16.49
C VAL A 758 -18.32 -9.25 17.30
N ALA A 759 -17.51 -10.31 17.20
CA ALA A 759 -16.25 -10.41 17.91
C ALA A 759 -15.12 -10.44 16.89
N GLU A 760 -14.33 -9.38 16.84
CA GLU A 760 -13.08 -9.30 16.06
C GLU A 760 -11.90 -9.54 17.01
N THR A 761 -11.04 -10.49 16.70
CA THR A 761 -9.99 -10.96 17.61
C THR A 761 -8.61 -10.95 16.96
N GLY A 762 -7.64 -11.61 17.60
CA GLY A 762 -6.23 -11.61 17.17
C GLY A 762 -5.94 -12.42 15.89
N GLY A 763 -4.67 -12.47 15.50
CA GLY A 763 -4.23 -13.22 14.34
C GLY A 763 -2.80 -13.77 14.47
N GLN A 764 -2.57 -14.96 13.90
CA GLN A 764 -1.23 -15.48 13.64
C GLN A 764 -0.82 -15.17 12.20
N ASN A 765 -0.75 -13.88 11.88
CA ASN A 765 -0.64 -13.41 10.50
C ASN A 765 0.70 -13.79 9.88
N ALA A 766 0.64 -14.27 8.62
CA ALA A 766 1.82 -14.71 7.91
C ALA A 766 2.05 -13.95 6.60
N LEU A 767 3.30 -13.86 6.18
CA LEU A 767 3.70 -13.39 4.86
C LEU A 767 4.59 -14.45 4.21
N VAL A 768 4.23 -14.89 3.00
CA VAL A 768 5.04 -15.84 2.22
C VAL A 768 5.78 -15.08 1.13
N ALA A 769 7.10 -15.23 1.07
CA ALA A 769 7.93 -14.65 0.01
C ALA A 769 8.70 -15.72 -0.74
N ASP A 770 8.52 -15.74 -2.06
CA ASP A 770 9.25 -16.63 -2.96
C ASP A 770 10.52 -15.96 -3.50
N SER A 771 11.35 -16.70 -4.22
CA SER A 771 12.63 -16.21 -4.73
C SER A 771 12.53 -15.13 -5.83
N SER A 772 11.32 -14.81 -6.29
CA SER A 772 11.07 -13.72 -7.24
C SER A 772 10.79 -12.38 -6.57
N ALA A 773 10.58 -12.37 -5.25
CA ALA A 773 10.37 -11.14 -4.48
C ALA A 773 11.59 -10.20 -4.55
N LEU A 774 11.33 -8.89 -4.66
CA LEU A 774 12.39 -7.88 -4.50
C LEU A 774 12.70 -7.72 -3.01
N LEU A 775 13.93 -8.00 -2.61
CA LEU A 775 14.31 -8.07 -1.20
C LEU A 775 14.20 -6.73 -0.46
N GLU A 776 14.45 -5.62 -1.15
CA GLU A 776 14.33 -4.28 -0.60
C GLU A 776 12.87 -3.94 -0.26
N GLN A 777 11.94 -4.24 -1.19
CA GLN A 777 10.50 -4.09 -0.95
C GLN A 777 10.02 -5.02 0.16
N LEU A 778 10.39 -6.31 0.09
CA LEU A 778 10.06 -7.30 1.12
C LEU A 778 10.54 -6.83 2.50
N THR A 779 11.77 -6.34 2.59
CA THR A 779 12.36 -5.85 3.84
C THR A 779 11.57 -4.66 4.39
N ALA A 780 11.28 -3.66 3.55
CA ALA A 780 10.49 -2.49 3.97
C ALA A 780 9.10 -2.89 4.49
N ASP A 781 8.41 -3.78 3.76
CA ASP A 781 7.06 -4.24 4.11
C ASP A 781 7.04 -5.13 5.36
N VAL A 782 8.05 -5.97 5.56
CA VAL A 782 8.20 -6.77 6.78
C VAL A 782 8.49 -5.90 7.99
N ILE A 783 9.40 -4.92 7.88
CA ILE A 783 9.71 -3.98 8.97
C ILE A 783 8.43 -3.21 9.37
N ALA A 784 7.71 -2.66 8.40
CA ALA A 784 6.46 -1.96 8.64
C ALA A 784 5.39 -2.88 9.24
N SER A 785 5.26 -4.11 8.74
CA SER A 785 4.21 -5.02 9.21
C SER A 785 4.47 -5.61 10.60
N ALA A 786 5.73 -5.86 10.96
CA ALA A 786 6.08 -6.56 12.20
C ALA A 786 6.34 -5.60 13.38
N PHE A 787 6.91 -4.41 13.12
CA PHE A 787 7.44 -3.55 14.18
C PHE A 787 6.74 -2.20 14.32
N ASP A 788 5.97 -1.74 13.32
CA ASP A 788 5.11 -0.55 13.47
C ASP A 788 4.19 -0.68 14.69
N SER A 789 3.97 0.42 15.42
CA SER A 789 3.19 0.43 16.66
C SER A 789 3.69 -0.61 17.69
N ALA A 790 5.00 -0.92 17.70
CA ALA A 790 5.59 -2.00 18.49
C ALA A 790 4.93 -3.37 18.26
N GLY A 791 4.47 -3.65 17.04
CA GLY A 791 3.79 -4.90 16.70
C GLY A 791 2.42 -5.07 17.37
N GLN A 792 1.85 -4.00 17.93
CA GLN A 792 0.57 -4.02 18.67
C GLN A 792 -0.63 -3.78 17.74
N ARG A 793 -0.56 -4.26 16.50
CA ARG A 793 -1.72 -4.32 15.59
C ARG A 793 -2.20 -5.76 15.52
N CYS A 794 -3.51 -5.98 15.50
CA CYS A 794 -4.06 -7.31 15.24
C CYS A 794 -3.63 -7.84 13.86
N SER A 795 -3.37 -6.93 12.90
CA SER A 795 -2.86 -7.23 11.57
C SER A 795 -1.34 -7.40 11.47
N ALA A 796 -0.59 -7.21 12.56
CA ALA A 796 0.87 -7.21 12.51
C ALA A 796 1.42 -8.58 12.07
N LEU A 797 2.50 -8.56 11.30
CA LEU A 797 3.16 -9.76 10.80
C LEU A 797 3.80 -10.54 11.95
N ARG A 798 3.34 -11.78 12.15
CA ARG A 798 3.86 -12.68 13.18
C ARG A 798 4.85 -13.68 12.61
N VAL A 799 4.61 -14.17 11.39
CA VAL A 799 5.40 -15.23 10.76
C VAL A 799 5.77 -14.87 9.32
N LEU A 800 7.06 -14.66 9.06
CA LEU A 800 7.60 -14.54 7.72
C LEU A 800 8.07 -15.92 7.22
N CYS A 801 7.47 -16.41 6.14
CA CYS A 801 7.88 -17.63 5.47
C CYS A 801 8.74 -17.28 4.26
N LEU A 802 10.02 -17.66 4.28
CA LEU A 802 10.99 -17.37 3.22
C LEU A 802 11.36 -18.64 2.46
N GLN A 803 11.35 -18.55 1.13
CA GLN A 803 11.90 -19.61 0.30
C GLN A 803 13.41 -19.74 0.58
N GLU A 804 13.90 -20.97 0.72
CA GLU A 804 15.27 -21.27 1.16
C GLU A 804 16.37 -20.51 0.38
N GLU A 805 16.24 -20.38 -0.94
CA GLU A 805 17.25 -19.78 -1.82
C GLU A 805 17.49 -18.28 -1.55
N ILE A 806 16.53 -17.58 -0.95
CA ILE A 806 16.66 -16.15 -0.62
C ILE A 806 16.76 -15.88 0.88
N ALA A 807 16.51 -16.88 1.73
CA ALA A 807 16.32 -16.70 3.16
C ALA A 807 17.50 -16.00 3.85
N ASP A 808 18.74 -16.40 3.55
CA ASP A 808 19.92 -15.83 4.22
C ASP A 808 20.18 -14.38 3.82
N ARG A 809 20.01 -14.03 2.54
CA ARG A 809 20.12 -12.65 2.05
C ARG A 809 19.03 -11.77 2.65
N ALA A 810 17.79 -12.26 2.66
CA ALA A 810 16.65 -11.57 3.24
C ALA A 810 16.85 -11.35 4.75
N LEU A 811 17.28 -12.38 5.50
CA LEU A 811 17.56 -12.27 6.93
C LEU A 811 18.69 -11.29 7.24
N ALA A 812 19.77 -11.27 6.43
CA ALA A 812 20.84 -10.30 6.60
C ALA A 812 20.36 -8.85 6.40
N MET A 813 19.58 -8.61 5.34
CA MET A 813 19.01 -7.30 5.05
C MET A 813 18.00 -6.88 6.14
N LEU A 814 17.13 -7.79 6.59
CA LEU A 814 16.17 -7.57 7.66
C LEU A 814 16.85 -7.21 8.98
N LYS A 815 17.86 -7.99 9.41
CA LYS A 815 18.63 -7.72 10.64
C LYS A 815 19.34 -6.35 10.54
N GLY A 816 19.87 -6.01 9.36
CA GLY A 816 20.45 -4.69 9.08
C GLY A 816 19.43 -3.56 9.17
N ALA A 817 18.27 -3.70 8.55
CA ALA A 817 17.19 -2.71 8.60
C ALA A 817 16.61 -2.56 10.02
N MET A 818 16.46 -3.66 10.77
CA MET A 818 16.10 -3.66 12.18
C MET A 818 17.10 -2.85 13.03
N ALA A 819 18.39 -2.90 12.69
CA ALA A 819 19.44 -2.12 13.36
C ALA A 819 19.28 -0.60 13.15
N GLU A 820 18.50 -0.17 12.17
CA GLU A 820 18.28 1.24 11.86
C GLU A 820 17.04 1.83 12.54
N LEU A 821 16.22 1.00 13.21
CA LEU A 821 15.05 1.46 13.96
C LEU A 821 15.46 2.19 15.25
N ARG A 822 14.83 3.34 15.48
CA ARG A 822 14.90 4.11 16.73
C ARG A 822 13.73 3.73 17.63
N VAL A 823 14.07 3.08 18.74
CA VAL A 823 13.13 2.74 19.81
C VAL A 823 13.20 3.82 20.89
N GLY A 824 12.06 4.37 21.30
CA GLY A 824 12.05 5.42 22.34
C GLY A 824 10.71 6.10 22.53
N PRO A 825 10.67 7.19 23.31
CA PRO A 825 9.47 8.01 23.50
C PRO A 825 8.90 8.52 22.16
N PRO A 826 7.59 8.37 21.92
CA PRO A 826 6.99 8.69 20.62
C PRO A 826 6.63 10.17 20.42
N ASP A 827 6.92 11.03 21.41
CA ASP A 827 6.83 12.50 21.32
C ASP A 827 7.93 13.10 20.42
N ARG A 828 8.81 12.26 19.86
CA ARG A 828 9.85 12.63 18.89
C ARG A 828 9.51 12.06 17.53
N LEU A 829 9.51 12.91 16.51
CA LEU A 829 9.29 12.50 15.11
C LEU A 829 10.27 11.41 14.64
N ALA A 830 11.47 11.37 15.23
CA ALA A 830 12.49 10.40 14.87
C ALA A 830 12.31 9.00 15.48
N THR A 831 11.32 8.81 16.35
CA THR A 831 11.01 7.51 16.95
C THR A 831 10.22 6.67 15.95
N ASP A 832 10.72 5.47 15.65
CA ASP A 832 10.05 4.53 14.76
C ASP A 832 9.18 3.53 15.56
N VAL A 833 9.64 3.14 16.75
CA VAL A 833 8.97 2.14 17.60
C VAL A 833 8.79 2.70 19.01
N GLY A 834 7.53 2.86 19.41
CA GLY A 834 7.12 3.30 20.74
C GLY A 834 7.14 2.18 21.80
N PRO A 835 6.57 2.43 23.00
CA PRO A 835 6.43 1.44 24.06
C PRO A 835 5.35 0.40 23.72
N VAL A 836 5.37 -0.71 24.47
CA VAL A 836 4.16 -1.54 24.64
C VAL A 836 3.25 -0.93 25.70
N ILE A 837 1.95 -1.24 25.67
CA ILE A 837 0.95 -0.51 26.46
C ILE A 837 1.11 -0.61 27.97
N SER A 838 1.62 -1.73 28.49
CA SER A 838 1.67 -2.03 29.92
C SER A 838 2.86 -2.90 30.31
N ALA A 839 3.19 -2.89 31.61
CA ALA A 839 4.19 -3.79 32.20
C ALA A 839 3.82 -5.26 31.97
N ASP A 840 2.55 -5.63 32.13
CA ASP A 840 2.05 -6.99 31.89
C ASP A 840 2.21 -7.43 30.43
N ALA A 841 1.99 -6.52 29.48
CA ALA A 841 2.27 -6.78 28.07
C ALA A 841 3.77 -7.05 27.87
N ARG A 842 4.63 -6.18 28.40
CA ARG A 842 6.09 -6.34 28.34
C ARG A 842 6.55 -7.68 28.90
N GLU A 843 6.06 -8.04 30.09
CA GLU A 843 6.45 -9.29 30.77
C GLU A 843 6.04 -10.53 29.99
N ARG A 844 4.81 -10.58 29.45
CA ARG A 844 4.35 -11.69 28.61
C ARG A 844 5.20 -11.85 27.35
N ILE A 845 5.54 -10.74 26.69
CA ILE A 845 6.34 -10.77 25.46
C ILE A 845 7.78 -11.22 25.77
N GLU A 846 8.42 -10.67 26.80
CA GLU A 846 9.78 -11.06 27.19
C GLU A 846 9.83 -12.51 27.68
N ALA A 847 8.78 -13.02 28.33
CA ALA A 847 8.67 -14.43 28.71
C ALA A 847 8.65 -15.35 27.48
N HIS A 848 7.89 -15.00 26.43
CA HIS A 848 7.91 -15.75 25.16
C HIS A 848 9.31 -15.75 24.52
N VAL A 849 9.95 -14.58 24.45
CA VAL A 849 11.31 -14.46 23.89
C VAL A 849 12.32 -15.31 24.68
N ALA A 850 12.22 -15.31 26.01
CA ALA A 850 13.05 -16.13 26.88
C ALA A 850 12.80 -17.63 26.68
N ALA A 851 11.54 -18.04 26.55
CA ALA A 851 11.16 -19.43 26.29
C ALA A 851 11.71 -19.93 24.94
N MET A 852 11.58 -19.13 23.87
CA MET A 852 12.13 -19.48 22.55
C MET A 852 13.65 -19.60 22.56
N ARG A 853 14.34 -18.69 23.27
CA ARG A 853 15.80 -18.79 23.48
C ARG A 853 16.18 -20.05 24.26
N ALA A 854 15.44 -20.38 25.32
CA ALA A 854 15.67 -21.59 26.11
C ALA A 854 15.41 -22.87 25.30
N ALA A 855 14.49 -22.83 24.33
CA ALA A 855 14.24 -23.89 23.37
C ALA A 855 15.32 -24.00 22.26
N GLY A 856 16.37 -23.17 22.31
CA GLY A 856 17.49 -23.21 21.36
C GLY A 856 17.25 -22.47 20.05
N ARG A 857 16.18 -21.68 19.94
CA ARG A 857 15.88 -20.91 18.73
C ARG A 857 16.82 -19.69 18.60
N PRO A 858 17.35 -19.38 17.40
CA PRO A 858 18.11 -18.15 17.18
C PRO A 858 17.25 -16.91 17.45
N VAL A 859 17.72 -16.03 18.34
CA VAL A 859 17.04 -14.78 18.68
C VAL A 859 17.95 -13.59 18.39
N HIS A 860 17.54 -12.73 17.46
CA HIS A 860 18.18 -11.44 17.18
C HIS A 860 17.32 -10.32 17.76
N ARG A 861 17.91 -9.43 18.58
CA ARG A 861 17.20 -8.32 19.21
C ARG A 861 18.05 -7.07 19.31
N ARG A 862 17.39 -5.92 19.29
CA ARG A 862 18.02 -4.62 19.57
C ARG A 862 18.32 -4.45 21.05
N GLU A 863 19.29 -3.60 21.37
CA GLU A 863 19.45 -3.05 22.70
C GLU A 863 18.47 -1.88 22.88
N LEU A 864 17.84 -1.80 24.06
CA LEU A 864 16.98 -0.68 24.39
C LEU A 864 17.83 0.52 24.84
N PRO A 865 17.63 1.71 24.26
CA PRO A 865 18.31 2.91 24.71
C PRO A 865 17.95 3.30 26.15
N ALA A 866 18.82 4.06 26.82
CA ALA A 866 18.57 4.54 28.18
C ALA A 866 17.27 5.37 28.32
N ALA A 867 16.82 6.02 27.25
CA ALA A 867 15.56 6.76 27.20
C ALA A 867 14.33 5.88 27.48
N CYS A 868 14.43 4.56 27.30
CA CYS A 868 13.35 3.61 27.55
C CYS A 868 13.22 3.20 29.03
N ALA A 869 14.11 3.65 29.92
CA ALA A 869 14.22 3.13 31.29
C ALA A 869 12.98 3.37 32.18
N HIS A 870 12.15 4.36 31.84
CA HIS A 870 10.98 4.74 32.64
C HIS A 870 9.65 4.34 31.99
N GLY A 871 9.67 3.70 30.83
CA GLY A 871 8.50 3.20 30.14
C GLY A 871 8.51 1.68 29.99
N ASP A 872 7.45 1.15 29.40
CA ASP A 872 7.32 -0.27 29.11
C ASP A 872 7.70 -0.53 27.66
N PHE A 873 8.98 -0.81 27.42
CA PHE A 873 9.50 -1.09 26.08
C PHE A 873 9.88 -2.56 25.92
N VAL A 874 9.66 -3.07 24.71
CA VAL A 874 10.20 -4.34 24.24
C VAL A 874 11.03 -4.07 22.99
N ALA A 875 12.23 -4.65 22.93
CA ALA A 875 13.09 -4.49 21.77
C ALA A 875 12.49 -5.21 20.54
N PRO A 876 12.51 -4.61 19.33
CA PRO A 876 12.27 -5.34 18.09
C PRO A 876 13.11 -6.61 18.04
N THR A 877 12.42 -7.75 17.89
CA THR A 877 13.01 -9.09 18.03
C THR A 877 12.64 -9.95 16.82
N LEU A 878 13.62 -10.70 16.32
CA LEU A 878 13.48 -11.70 15.26
C LEU A 878 13.87 -13.07 15.81
N ILE A 879 13.01 -14.07 15.61
CA ILE A 879 13.20 -15.46 16.07
C ILE A 879 13.09 -16.40 14.87
N GLU A 880 14.10 -17.25 14.65
CA GLU A 880 14.05 -18.27 13.59
C GLU A 880 13.43 -19.56 14.15
N LEU A 881 12.43 -20.11 13.45
CA LEU A 881 11.69 -21.33 13.81
C LEU A 881 11.96 -22.45 12.80
N GLU A 882 11.73 -23.71 13.21
CA GLU A 882 11.73 -24.88 12.32
C GLU A 882 10.42 -25.01 11.54
N GLY A 883 9.32 -24.54 12.11
CA GLY A 883 8.02 -24.57 11.44
C GLY A 883 6.96 -23.70 12.11
N VAL A 884 5.91 -23.39 11.36
CA VAL A 884 4.79 -22.52 11.82
C VAL A 884 4.09 -23.10 13.06
N GLY A 885 4.03 -24.43 13.17
CA GLY A 885 3.33 -25.13 14.26
C GLY A 885 3.96 -24.98 15.65
N GLU A 886 5.14 -24.37 15.77
CA GLU A 886 5.73 -24.03 17.07
C GLU A 886 5.01 -22.86 17.76
N LEU A 887 4.22 -22.08 17.01
CA LEU A 887 3.46 -20.97 17.53
C LEU A 887 2.03 -21.40 17.85
N THR A 888 1.75 -21.57 19.14
CA THR A 888 0.44 -22.01 19.63
C THR A 888 -0.50 -20.85 19.98
N GLU A 889 0.05 -19.67 20.24
CA GLU A 889 -0.70 -18.48 20.68
C GLU A 889 -0.18 -17.21 19.98
N GLU A 890 -0.99 -16.16 19.97
CA GLU A 890 -0.57 -14.84 19.48
C GLU A 890 0.36 -14.15 20.47
N VAL A 891 1.50 -13.66 19.98
CA VAL A 891 2.43 -12.81 20.74
C VAL A 891 2.23 -11.37 20.31
N PHE A 892 1.51 -10.60 21.12
CA PHE A 892 1.08 -9.24 20.80
C PHE A 892 2.17 -8.19 21.09
N GLY A 893 3.27 -8.23 20.34
CA GLY A 893 4.41 -7.34 20.50
C GLY A 893 5.35 -7.31 19.29
N PRO A 894 6.51 -6.63 19.38
CA PRO A 894 7.42 -6.43 18.26
C PRO A 894 8.32 -7.66 18.05
N VAL A 895 7.71 -8.84 17.86
CA VAL A 895 8.38 -10.13 17.71
C VAL A 895 8.00 -10.75 16.36
N LEU A 896 8.95 -10.78 15.44
CA LEU A 896 8.85 -11.44 14.14
C LEU A 896 9.41 -12.86 14.24
N HIS A 897 8.64 -13.84 13.80
CA HIS A 897 9.13 -15.21 13.61
C HIS A 897 9.45 -15.45 12.14
N VAL A 898 10.49 -16.24 11.85
CA VAL A 898 10.88 -16.57 10.48
C VAL A 898 10.96 -18.08 10.31
N VAL A 899 10.30 -18.59 9.27
CA VAL A 899 10.32 -20.00 8.86
C VAL A 899 10.90 -20.07 7.45
N ARG A 900 11.74 -21.06 7.18
CA ARG A 900 12.24 -21.36 5.83
C ARG A 900 11.37 -22.46 5.21
N PHE A 901 11.16 -22.41 3.89
CA PHE A 901 10.47 -23.48 3.16
C PHE A 901 11.15 -23.78 1.82
N ALA A 902 11.15 -25.05 1.42
CA ALA A 902 11.57 -25.46 0.09
C ALA A 902 10.47 -25.14 -0.94
N PRO A 903 10.79 -24.84 -2.22
CA PRO A 903 9.79 -24.46 -3.23
C PRO A 903 8.61 -25.44 -3.36
N SER A 904 8.87 -26.75 -3.19
CA SER A 904 7.84 -27.81 -3.25
C SER A 904 6.89 -27.82 -2.04
N ASP A 905 7.25 -27.17 -0.94
CA ASP A 905 6.47 -27.12 0.30
C ASP A 905 5.67 -25.80 0.45
N ALA A 906 5.58 -24.98 -0.61
CA ALA A 906 4.89 -23.69 -0.57
C ALA A 906 3.41 -23.83 -0.14
N GLU A 907 2.66 -24.74 -0.78
CA GLU A 907 1.26 -25.02 -0.43
C GLU A 907 1.15 -25.53 1.02
N ARG A 908 1.97 -26.52 1.38
CA ARG A 908 2.02 -27.09 2.74
C ARG A 908 2.32 -26.03 3.80
N THR A 909 3.14 -25.04 3.48
CA THR A 909 3.47 -23.93 4.38
C THR A 909 2.25 -23.04 4.61
N ILE A 910 1.49 -22.73 3.55
CA ILE A 910 0.23 -21.97 3.66
C ILE A 910 -0.82 -22.79 4.43
N GLU A 911 -0.91 -24.10 4.19
CA GLU A 911 -1.78 -24.99 4.97
C GLU A 911 -1.40 -25.01 6.45
N ALA A 912 -0.10 -25.00 6.79
CA ALA A 912 0.35 -24.90 8.17
C ALA A 912 -0.04 -23.55 8.82
N VAL A 913 -0.04 -22.45 8.07
CA VAL A 913 -0.57 -21.15 8.52
C VAL A 913 -2.08 -21.25 8.77
N ASN A 914 -2.84 -21.81 7.83
CA ASN A 914 -4.29 -22.00 7.99
C ASN A 914 -4.62 -22.92 9.19
N ALA A 915 -3.78 -23.92 9.46
CA ALA A 915 -3.94 -24.86 10.57
C ALA A 915 -3.78 -24.23 11.96
N THR A 916 -3.23 -23.01 12.07
CA THR A 916 -3.23 -22.24 13.33
C THR A 916 -4.65 -21.90 13.79
N GLY A 917 -5.65 -21.97 12.90
CA GLY A 917 -7.04 -21.63 13.16
C GLY A 917 -7.33 -20.13 13.13
N TYR A 918 -6.30 -19.28 13.06
CA TYR A 918 -6.41 -17.86 12.79
C TYR A 918 -6.49 -17.58 11.29
N ALA A 919 -7.19 -16.51 10.92
CA ALA A 919 -7.44 -16.16 9.53
C ALA A 919 -7.73 -14.65 9.37
N LEU A 920 -6.85 -13.80 9.91
CA LEU A 920 -7.01 -12.33 9.86
C LEU A 920 -6.32 -11.72 8.64
N THR A 921 -4.99 -11.52 8.67
CA THR A 921 -4.21 -11.01 7.53
C THR A 921 -3.21 -12.03 6.99
N PHE A 922 -3.00 -11.98 5.67
CA PHE A 922 -2.02 -12.81 4.97
C PHE A 922 -1.35 -12.00 3.85
N GLY A 923 -0.03 -12.12 3.74
CA GLY A 923 0.78 -11.45 2.72
C GLY A 923 1.43 -12.42 1.76
N VAL A 924 1.60 -12.01 0.50
CA VAL A 924 2.39 -12.73 -0.49
C VAL A 924 3.31 -11.76 -1.22
N HIS A 925 4.60 -12.08 -1.28
CA HIS A 925 5.56 -11.41 -2.15
C HIS A 925 6.03 -12.37 -3.26
N THR A 926 5.60 -12.09 -4.48
CA THR A 926 5.98 -12.83 -5.70
C THR A 926 5.69 -11.96 -6.93
N ARG A 927 6.49 -12.15 -7.98
CA ARG A 927 6.29 -11.51 -9.30
C ARG A 927 5.56 -12.42 -10.30
N ILE A 928 5.18 -13.62 -9.86
CA ILE A 928 4.46 -14.61 -10.67
C ILE A 928 2.98 -14.50 -10.33
N ASP A 929 2.16 -14.11 -11.30
CA ASP A 929 0.75 -13.80 -11.04
C ASP A 929 -0.03 -15.07 -10.66
N GLU A 930 0.26 -16.19 -11.33
CA GLU A 930 -0.29 -17.51 -10.99
C GLU A 930 -0.03 -17.87 -9.52
N ARG A 931 1.21 -17.74 -9.03
CA ARG A 931 1.55 -18.03 -7.62
C ARG A 931 0.87 -17.07 -6.65
N ALA A 932 0.76 -15.79 -7.00
CA ALA A 932 0.02 -14.83 -6.18
C ALA A 932 -1.47 -15.22 -6.08
N ALA A 933 -2.08 -15.60 -7.21
CA ALA A 933 -3.46 -16.05 -7.27
C ALA A 933 -3.68 -17.37 -6.52
N ASP A 934 -2.78 -18.34 -6.65
CA ASP A 934 -2.84 -19.62 -5.96
C ASP A 934 -2.68 -19.46 -4.44
N ALA A 935 -1.66 -18.73 -4.01
CA ALA A 935 -1.44 -18.45 -2.59
C ALA A 935 -2.60 -17.65 -1.99
N ALA A 936 -3.14 -16.69 -2.74
CA ALA A 936 -4.38 -16.04 -2.37
C ALA A 936 -5.52 -17.08 -2.27
N GLY A 937 -5.76 -17.89 -3.30
CA GLY A 937 -6.83 -18.89 -3.33
C GLY A 937 -6.79 -19.86 -2.14
N LEU A 938 -5.59 -20.31 -1.78
CA LEU A 938 -5.33 -21.27 -0.70
C LEU A 938 -5.41 -20.64 0.71
N SER A 939 -5.13 -19.34 0.84
CA SER A 939 -5.22 -18.65 2.13
C SER A 939 -6.66 -18.58 2.65
N ALA A 940 -6.86 -18.96 3.92
CA ALA A 940 -8.12 -18.82 4.63
C ALA A 940 -8.37 -17.40 5.16
N ALA A 941 -7.37 -16.50 5.08
CA ALA A 941 -7.41 -15.18 5.71
C ALA A 941 -8.51 -14.27 5.12
N GLY A 942 -9.12 -13.47 6.00
CA GLY A 942 -10.13 -12.49 5.61
C GLY A 942 -9.56 -11.30 4.82
N ASN A 943 -8.29 -10.94 5.05
CA ASN A 943 -7.60 -9.86 4.34
C ASN A 943 -6.29 -10.40 3.74
N VAL A 944 -6.15 -10.32 2.41
CA VAL A 944 -4.98 -10.79 1.68
C VAL A 944 -4.31 -9.63 0.95
N TYR A 945 -2.99 -9.54 1.06
CA TYR A 945 -2.18 -8.47 0.52
C TYR A 945 -1.09 -9.03 -0.39
N VAL A 946 -0.92 -8.46 -1.57
CA VAL A 946 0.08 -8.92 -2.56
C VAL A 946 1.07 -7.80 -2.86
N ASN A 947 2.37 -8.10 -2.67
CA ASN A 947 3.51 -7.20 -2.89
C ASN A 947 3.41 -5.86 -2.15
N ARG A 948 2.96 -5.91 -0.89
CA ARG A 948 2.84 -4.77 0.03
C ARG A 948 2.79 -5.27 1.47
N ASN A 949 2.97 -4.36 2.43
CA ASN A 949 2.70 -4.62 3.84
C ASN A 949 1.26 -5.10 4.11
N ILE A 950 1.06 -5.77 5.26
CA ILE A 950 -0.21 -6.42 5.63
C ILE A 950 -0.99 -5.67 6.71
N VAL A 951 -0.67 -4.39 6.92
CA VAL A 951 -1.21 -3.53 7.98
C VAL A 951 -1.92 -2.30 7.40
N GLY A 952 -2.66 -1.56 8.22
CA GLY A 952 -3.27 -0.29 7.79
C GLY A 952 -4.39 -0.47 6.77
N ALA A 953 -5.27 -1.44 6.98
CA ALA A 953 -6.47 -1.60 6.17
C ALA A 953 -7.32 -0.33 6.17
N VAL A 954 -7.78 0.11 5.00
CA VAL A 954 -8.52 1.35 4.83
C VAL A 954 -10.02 1.06 4.75
N VAL A 955 -10.80 1.76 5.57
CA VAL A 955 -12.27 1.63 5.65
C VAL A 955 -12.92 1.80 4.27
N GLY A 956 -13.77 0.86 3.88
CA GLY A 956 -14.46 0.87 2.59
C GLY A 956 -13.59 0.52 1.38
N VAL A 957 -12.29 0.28 1.55
CA VAL A 957 -11.36 -0.13 0.49
C VAL A 957 -10.83 -1.54 0.73
N GLN A 958 -10.34 -1.82 1.94
CA GLN A 958 -10.05 -3.16 2.42
C GLN A 958 -10.88 -3.46 3.67
N PRO A 959 -12.20 -3.73 3.54
CA PRO A 959 -13.03 -4.15 4.66
C PRO A 959 -12.28 -5.17 5.54
N PHE A 960 -12.20 -4.87 6.83
CA PHE A 960 -11.25 -5.51 7.73
C PHE A 960 -11.96 -6.46 8.69
N GLY A 961 -11.42 -7.67 8.81
CA GLY A 961 -11.94 -8.69 9.72
C GLY A 961 -11.59 -10.09 9.26
N GLY A 962 -11.48 -11.01 10.21
CA GLY A 962 -11.01 -12.37 9.97
C GLY A 962 -12.10 -13.43 10.05
N HIS A 963 -11.68 -14.68 9.89
CA HIS A 963 -12.50 -15.87 10.13
C HIS A 963 -11.88 -16.74 11.24
N GLY A 964 -12.56 -17.81 11.64
CA GLY A 964 -12.02 -18.76 12.61
C GLY A 964 -11.76 -18.11 13.98
N LEU A 965 -10.55 -18.30 14.52
CA LEU A 965 -10.14 -17.70 15.79
C LEU A 965 -9.93 -16.18 15.73
N SER A 966 -9.92 -15.60 14.52
CA SER A 966 -9.71 -14.18 14.28
C SER A 966 -10.99 -13.34 14.25
N GLY A 967 -12.15 -13.99 14.16
CA GLY A 967 -13.39 -13.26 14.33
C GLY A 967 -14.62 -13.97 13.81
N THR A 968 -15.76 -13.40 14.16
CA THR A 968 -17.07 -13.87 13.70
C THR A 968 -17.48 -13.24 12.37
N GLY A 969 -16.98 -12.03 12.10
CA GLY A 969 -17.56 -11.10 11.13
C GLY A 969 -18.92 -10.56 11.62
N PRO A 970 -19.57 -9.67 10.84
CA PRO A 970 -19.12 -9.14 9.55
C PRO A 970 -17.95 -8.15 9.66
N LYS A 971 -17.25 -7.91 8.56
CA LYS A 971 -16.07 -7.01 8.52
C LYS A 971 -16.40 -5.58 8.91
N ALA A 972 -15.55 -4.99 9.75
CA ALA A 972 -15.53 -3.56 9.99
C ALA A 972 -15.18 -2.79 8.70
N GLY A 973 -15.80 -1.64 8.50
CA GLY A 973 -15.66 -0.84 7.27
C GLY A 973 -16.16 -1.55 6.01
N GLY A 974 -16.93 -2.63 6.18
CA GLY A 974 -17.55 -3.40 5.10
C GLY A 974 -19.06 -3.15 5.00
N PRO A 975 -19.68 -3.64 3.91
CA PRO A 975 -21.06 -3.32 3.59
C PRO A 975 -22.10 -4.04 4.47
N LEU A 976 -21.71 -5.07 5.23
CA LEU A 976 -22.62 -5.97 5.95
C LEU A 976 -22.77 -5.69 7.45
N ILE A 977 -21.82 -4.98 8.09
CA ILE A 977 -21.81 -4.81 9.55
C ILE A 977 -23.05 -4.09 10.10
N LEU A 978 -23.55 -3.05 9.41
CA LEU A 978 -24.76 -2.35 9.85
C LEU A 978 -26.00 -3.26 9.87
N ARG A 979 -26.08 -4.23 8.95
CA ARG A 979 -27.20 -5.20 8.91
C ARG A 979 -27.17 -6.18 10.07
N ARG A 980 -25.99 -6.43 10.66
CA ARG A 980 -25.87 -7.29 11.84
C ARG A 980 -26.47 -6.63 13.09
N LEU A 981 -26.61 -5.30 13.04
CA LEU A 981 -27.11 -4.43 14.10
C LEU A 981 -28.59 -4.06 13.93
N LEU A 982 -29.32 -4.80 13.11
CA LEU A 982 -30.76 -4.66 12.88
C LEU A 982 -31.47 -5.95 13.30
N ALA A 983 -32.57 -5.81 14.04
CA ALA A 983 -33.49 -6.90 14.37
C ALA A 983 -34.29 -7.34 13.14
N ALA A 984 -34.73 -6.37 12.33
CA ALA A 984 -35.43 -6.61 11.08
C ALA A 984 -34.96 -5.66 9.98
N CYS A 985 -34.80 -6.17 8.77
CA CYS A 985 -34.41 -5.41 7.59
C CYS A 985 -34.92 -6.09 6.32
N PRO A 986 -35.03 -5.40 5.18
CA PRO A 986 -35.33 -6.04 3.91
C PRO A 986 -34.38 -7.21 3.66
N ALA A 987 -34.94 -8.32 3.18
CA ALA A 987 -34.21 -9.56 2.92
C ALA A 987 -33.11 -9.42 1.86
N GLU A 988 -33.23 -8.41 0.99
CA GLU A 988 -32.22 -8.04 0.00
C GLU A 988 -31.11 -7.18 0.64
N THR A 989 -29.86 -7.46 0.29
CA THR A 989 -28.68 -6.79 0.86
C THR A 989 -28.27 -5.52 0.10
N GLY A 990 -28.77 -5.35 -1.13
CA GLY A 990 -28.30 -4.33 -2.08
C GLY A 990 -26.93 -4.64 -2.71
N LEU A 991 -26.33 -5.79 -2.38
CA LEU A 991 -25.15 -6.28 -3.09
C LEU A 991 -25.55 -6.91 -4.44
N PRO A 992 -24.63 -6.99 -5.41
CA PRO A 992 -24.86 -7.73 -6.65
C PRO A 992 -25.31 -9.15 -6.36
N LYS A 993 -26.16 -9.71 -7.22
CA LYS A 993 -26.59 -11.11 -7.11
C LYS A 993 -25.47 -12.05 -7.55
N GLY A 994 -25.25 -13.09 -6.77
CA GLY A 994 -24.27 -14.14 -7.04
C GLY A 994 -24.74 -15.20 -8.03
N ALA A 995 -23.79 -16.01 -8.52
CA ALA A 995 -24.13 -17.21 -9.27
C ALA A 995 -24.75 -18.26 -8.32
N PRO A 996 -25.86 -18.92 -8.70
CA PRO A 996 -26.48 -19.93 -7.85
C PRO A 996 -25.56 -21.14 -7.69
N ASP A 997 -25.44 -21.67 -6.47
CA ASP A 997 -24.69 -22.91 -6.23
C ASP A 997 -25.39 -24.10 -6.94
N PRO A 998 -24.69 -24.88 -7.79
CA PRO A 998 -25.29 -26.01 -8.50
C PRO A 998 -25.92 -27.07 -7.58
N ALA A 999 -25.34 -27.30 -6.40
CA ALA A 999 -25.89 -28.23 -5.41
C ALA A 999 -27.20 -27.70 -4.84
N ALA A 1000 -27.34 -26.38 -4.61
CA ALA A 1000 -28.60 -25.79 -4.17
C ALA A 1000 -29.72 -25.97 -5.22
N VAL A 1001 -29.40 -25.77 -6.50
CA VAL A 1001 -30.36 -25.96 -7.62
C VAL A 1001 -30.77 -27.43 -7.77
N ALA A 1002 -29.81 -28.35 -7.73
CA ALA A 1002 -30.07 -29.79 -7.79
C ALA A 1002 -30.91 -30.25 -6.59
N TYR A 1003 -30.59 -29.75 -5.39
CA TYR A 1003 -31.34 -30.05 -4.17
C TYR A 1003 -32.78 -29.52 -4.23
N THR A 1004 -32.98 -28.31 -4.74
CA THR A 1004 -34.32 -27.73 -4.96
C THR A 1004 -35.16 -28.60 -5.91
N THR A 1005 -34.55 -29.07 -7.00
CA THR A 1005 -35.23 -29.95 -7.97
C THR A 1005 -35.65 -31.26 -7.32
N TRP A 1006 -34.77 -31.85 -6.50
CA TRP A 1006 -35.07 -33.04 -5.71
C TRP A 1006 -36.19 -32.81 -4.69
N LEU A 1007 -36.19 -31.68 -3.97
CA LEU A 1007 -37.26 -31.33 -3.03
C LEU A 1007 -38.62 -31.29 -3.72
N ARG A 1008 -38.71 -30.65 -4.91
CA ARG A 1008 -39.96 -30.62 -5.69
C ARG A 1008 -40.40 -32.02 -6.13
N ALA A 1009 -39.47 -32.84 -6.60
CA ALA A 1009 -39.76 -34.22 -7.02
C ALA A 1009 -40.28 -35.09 -5.86
N MET A 1010 -39.78 -34.85 -4.64
CA MET A 1010 -40.20 -35.55 -3.42
C MET A 1010 -41.46 -34.94 -2.76
N GLY A 1011 -42.04 -33.88 -3.34
CA GLY A 1011 -43.28 -33.24 -2.87
C GLY A 1011 -43.08 -32.15 -1.80
N TRP A 1012 -41.84 -31.80 -1.45
CA TRP A 1012 -41.50 -30.76 -0.46
C TRP A 1012 -41.56 -29.35 -1.06
N ASN A 1013 -42.72 -28.95 -1.59
CA ASN A 1013 -42.87 -27.69 -2.34
C ASN A 1013 -42.62 -26.42 -1.52
N ALA A 1014 -42.97 -26.42 -0.22
CA ALA A 1014 -42.73 -25.28 0.65
C ALA A 1014 -41.23 -25.05 0.90
N ALA A 1015 -40.52 -26.11 1.32
CA ALA A 1015 -39.07 -26.08 1.48
C ALA A 1015 -38.37 -25.72 0.16
N ALA A 1016 -38.80 -26.27 -0.98
CA ALA A 1016 -38.25 -25.89 -2.28
C ALA A 1016 -38.41 -24.39 -2.58
N GLY A 1017 -39.55 -23.79 -2.23
CA GLY A 1017 -39.77 -22.35 -2.39
C GLY A 1017 -38.84 -21.51 -1.51
N GLU A 1018 -38.61 -21.90 -0.26
CA GLU A 1018 -37.66 -21.21 0.62
C GLU A 1018 -36.22 -21.27 0.09
N VAL A 1019 -35.83 -22.41 -0.49
CA VAL A 1019 -34.51 -22.57 -1.10
C VAL A 1019 -34.38 -21.75 -2.38
N GLU A 1020 -35.42 -21.67 -3.20
CA GLU A 1020 -35.45 -20.78 -4.38
C GLU A 1020 -35.32 -19.31 -3.97
N ASP A 1021 -36.01 -18.89 -2.91
CA ASP A 1021 -35.90 -17.54 -2.35
C ASP A 1021 -34.48 -17.29 -1.77
N ALA A 1022 -33.86 -18.28 -1.15
CA ALA A 1022 -32.48 -18.19 -0.66
C ALA A 1022 -31.47 -18.07 -1.82
N ILE A 1023 -31.62 -18.88 -2.86
CA ILE A 1023 -30.82 -18.82 -4.09
C ILE A 1023 -30.99 -17.45 -4.76
N ALA A 1024 -32.22 -16.94 -4.81
CA ALA A 1024 -32.51 -15.67 -5.46
C ALA A 1024 -31.81 -14.48 -4.80
N ARG A 1025 -31.63 -14.53 -3.48
CA ARG A 1025 -31.03 -13.46 -2.66
C ARG A 1025 -29.53 -13.64 -2.39
N SER A 1026 -28.95 -14.81 -2.65
CA SER A 1026 -27.57 -15.12 -2.31
C SER A 1026 -26.56 -14.26 -3.11
N PRO A 1027 -25.65 -13.54 -2.44
CA PRO A 1027 -24.52 -12.86 -3.09
C PRO A 1027 -23.27 -13.76 -3.18
N LEU A 1028 -23.44 -15.09 -3.23
CA LEU A 1028 -22.34 -16.05 -3.34
C LEU A 1028 -21.50 -15.82 -4.62
N CYS A 1029 -20.17 -15.88 -4.48
CA CYS A 1029 -19.20 -15.68 -5.57
C CYS A 1029 -19.24 -14.29 -6.21
N VAL A 1030 -19.82 -13.30 -5.53
CA VAL A 1030 -19.73 -11.91 -5.96
C VAL A 1030 -18.31 -11.40 -5.74
N GLU A 1031 -17.78 -10.68 -6.73
CA GLU A 1031 -16.55 -9.91 -6.64
C GLU A 1031 -16.83 -8.45 -7.02
N ILE A 1032 -16.32 -7.52 -6.22
CA ILE A 1032 -16.51 -6.08 -6.36
C ILE A 1032 -15.15 -5.43 -6.26
N GLU A 1033 -14.74 -4.70 -7.28
CA GLU A 1033 -13.59 -3.82 -7.19
C GLU A 1033 -13.99 -2.53 -6.44
N LEU A 1034 -13.31 -2.28 -5.33
CA LEU A 1034 -13.60 -1.14 -4.45
C LEU A 1034 -12.74 0.06 -4.86
N PRO A 1035 -13.33 1.28 -4.95
CA PRO A 1035 -12.58 2.50 -5.24
C PRO A 1035 -11.45 2.73 -4.23
N GLY A 1036 -10.27 3.11 -4.71
CA GLY A 1036 -9.08 3.31 -3.88
C GLY A 1036 -8.02 4.16 -4.57
N PRO A 1037 -6.82 4.27 -3.96
CA PRO A 1037 -5.72 4.99 -4.57
C PRO A 1037 -5.26 4.32 -5.87
N VAL A 1038 -4.67 5.11 -6.76
CA VAL A 1038 -4.03 4.60 -7.98
C VAL A 1038 -2.88 3.66 -7.63
N GLY A 1039 -2.58 2.71 -8.52
CA GLY A 1039 -1.48 1.78 -8.31
C GLY A 1039 -1.77 0.71 -7.26
N GLU A 1040 -3.05 0.53 -6.93
CA GLU A 1040 -3.58 -0.57 -6.14
C GLU A 1040 -4.85 -1.09 -6.80
N ARG A 1041 -5.06 -2.42 -6.69
CA ARG A 1041 -6.34 -3.04 -7.02
C ARG A 1041 -6.91 -3.66 -5.77
N ASN A 1042 -8.12 -3.25 -5.39
CA ASN A 1042 -8.77 -3.66 -4.15
C ASN A 1042 -10.06 -4.39 -4.48
N VAL A 1043 -10.12 -5.68 -4.19
CA VAL A 1043 -11.28 -6.53 -4.51
C VAL A 1043 -11.90 -7.04 -3.23
N TYR A 1044 -13.20 -6.85 -3.10
CA TYR A 1044 -14.03 -7.47 -2.07
C TYR A 1044 -14.79 -8.63 -2.71
N SER A 1045 -14.74 -9.81 -2.07
CA SER A 1045 -15.41 -11.01 -2.56
C SER A 1045 -16.18 -11.71 -1.46
N LEU A 1046 -17.23 -12.43 -1.84
CA LEU A 1046 -18.05 -13.26 -0.96
C LEU A 1046 -17.94 -14.71 -1.39
N LYS A 1047 -17.40 -15.55 -0.52
CA LYS A 1047 -17.17 -16.98 -0.78
C LYS A 1047 -18.03 -17.85 0.14
N GLY A 1048 -18.26 -19.09 -0.27
CA GLY A 1048 -18.89 -20.09 0.60
C GLY A 1048 -18.05 -20.32 1.85
N ARG A 1049 -18.71 -20.48 3.00
CA ARG A 1049 -18.05 -20.60 4.31
C ARG A 1049 -18.24 -22.02 4.84
N GLY A 1050 -17.14 -22.76 4.94
CA GLY A 1050 -17.01 -24.06 5.64
C GLY A 1050 -18.26 -24.93 5.82
N ASP A 1051 -18.46 -25.39 7.05
CA ASP A 1051 -19.52 -26.33 7.45
C ASP A 1051 -20.60 -25.63 8.28
N LEU A 1052 -21.87 -25.83 7.91
CA LEU A 1052 -23.02 -25.21 8.55
C LEU A 1052 -23.92 -26.28 9.18
N LEU A 1053 -24.17 -26.17 10.48
CA LEU A 1053 -25.09 -27.08 11.17
C LEU A 1053 -26.55 -26.75 10.84
N CYS A 1054 -27.29 -27.71 10.32
CA CYS A 1054 -28.73 -27.60 10.04
C CYS A 1054 -29.52 -28.32 11.15
N ALA A 1055 -29.84 -27.58 12.21
CA ALA A 1055 -30.44 -28.09 13.45
C ALA A 1055 -31.97 -27.92 13.52
N GLY A 1056 -32.68 -28.01 12.39
CA GLY A 1056 -34.13 -27.86 12.33
C GLY A 1056 -34.89 -28.79 13.31
N PRO A 1057 -35.94 -28.30 13.99
CA PRO A 1057 -36.69 -29.07 14.98
C PRO A 1057 -37.47 -30.24 14.35
N ASP A 1058 -37.88 -30.07 13.09
CA ASP A 1058 -38.56 -31.09 12.29
C ASP A 1058 -37.90 -31.27 10.91
N ASP A 1059 -38.38 -32.27 10.17
CA ASP A 1059 -37.81 -32.63 8.88
C ASP A 1059 -38.02 -31.51 7.83
N ALA A 1060 -39.13 -30.76 7.87
CA ALA A 1060 -39.39 -29.70 6.90
C ALA A 1060 -38.43 -28.52 7.09
N ALA A 1061 -38.25 -28.06 8.33
CA ALA A 1061 -37.31 -27.00 8.68
C ALA A 1061 -35.86 -27.41 8.38
N GLN A 1062 -35.49 -28.65 8.71
CA GLN A 1062 -34.16 -29.16 8.40
C GLN A 1062 -33.90 -29.23 6.88
N LEU A 1063 -34.90 -29.67 6.10
CA LEU A 1063 -34.80 -29.70 4.64
C LEU A 1063 -34.61 -28.30 4.05
N ALA A 1064 -35.29 -27.28 4.56
CA ALA A 1064 -35.11 -25.89 4.13
C ALA A 1064 -33.72 -25.36 4.50
N GLN A 1065 -33.26 -25.60 5.74
CA GLN A 1065 -31.93 -25.21 6.21
C GLN A 1065 -30.79 -25.81 5.37
N ILE A 1066 -30.91 -27.07 4.95
CA ILE A 1066 -29.94 -27.68 4.03
C ILE A 1066 -29.82 -26.86 2.76
N GLY A 1067 -30.94 -26.48 2.15
CA GLY A 1067 -30.90 -25.71 0.91
C GLY A 1067 -30.40 -24.28 1.11
N VAL A 1068 -30.67 -23.64 2.25
CA VAL A 1068 -30.06 -22.36 2.63
C VAL A 1068 -28.55 -22.50 2.77
N ALA A 1069 -28.06 -23.56 3.42
CA ALA A 1069 -26.63 -23.85 3.55
C ALA A 1069 -25.96 -23.99 2.17
N LEU A 1070 -26.60 -24.75 1.27
CA LEU A 1070 -26.12 -24.94 -0.10
C LEU A 1070 -26.16 -23.63 -0.90
N ALA A 1071 -27.20 -22.82 -0.74
CA ALA A 1071 -27.32 -21.51 -1.41
C ALA A 1071 -26.23 -20.52 -0.94
N ALA A 1072 -25.72 -20.69 0.28
CA ALA A 1072 -24.56 -19.98 0.80
C ALA A 1072 -23.22 -20.61 0.39
N GLY A 1073 -23.21 -21.68 -0.42
CA GLY A 1073 -22.00 -22.39 -0.82
C GLY A 1073 -21.35 -23.22 0.29
N ALA A 1074 -22.02 -23.42 1.43
CA ALA A 1074 -21.53 -24.20 2.55
C ALA A 1074 -21.79 -25.71 2.35
N ARG A 1075 -21.16 -26.54 3.20
CA ARG A 1075 -21.59 -27.93 3.41
C ARG A 1075 -22.62 -27.99 4.53
N ALA A 1076 -23.73 -28.70 4.31
CA ALA A 1076 -24.77 -28.89 5.31
C ALA A 1076 -24.42 -30.07 6.22
N ILE A 1077 -24.31 -29.82 7.53
CA ILE A 1077 -24.07 -30.83 8.55
C ILE A 1077 -25.36 -31.12 9.29
N LEU A 1078 -25.73 -32.41 9.39
CA LEU A 1078 -26.97 -32.84 10.02
C LEU A 1078 -26.71 -33.62 11.30
N PRO A 1079 -27.53 -33.42 12.35
CA PRO A 1079 -27.50 -34.25 13.56
C PRO A 1079 -28.05 -35.67 13.32
N LYS A 1080 -28.80 -35.89 12.24
CA LYS A 1080 -29.45 -37.16 11.87
C LYS A 1080 -28.80 -37.79 10.61
N PRO A 1081 -29.02 -39.09 10.32
CA PRO A 1081 -28.59 -39.73 9.07
C PRO A 1081 -29.24 -39.09 7.83
N LEU A 1082 -28.58 -39.23 6.67
CA LEU A 1082 -29.10 -38.73 5.39
C LEU A 1082 -30.34 -39.52 4.93
N PRO A 1083 -31.30 -38.89 4.23
CA PRO A 1083 -32.35 -39.60 3.52
C PRO A 1083 -31.77 -40.52 2.43
N SER A 1084 -32.24 -41.76 2.35
CA SER A 1084 -31.73 -42.75 1.38
C SER A 1084 -32.04 -42.44 -0.09
N SER A 1085 -32.91 -41.46 -0.35
CA SER A 1085 -33.31 -41.01 -1.69
C SER A 1085 -32.53 -39.79 -2.18
N LEU A 1086 -31.52 -39.32 -1.42
CA LEU A 1086 -30.72 -38.15 -1.78
C LEU A 1086 -29.87 -38.44 -3.05
N PRO A 1087 -29.78 -37.51 -4.02
CA PRO A 1087 -28.92 -37.68 -5.18
C PRO A 1087 -27.44 -37.81 -4.80
N ALA A 1088 -26.73 -38.75 -5.43
CA ALA A 1088 -25.30 -38.99 -5.19
C ALA A 1088 -24.42 -37.73 -5.35
N ALA A 1089 -24.80 -36.82 -6.26
CA ALA A 1089 -24.11 -35.55 -6.48
C ALA A 1089 -24.16 -34.60 -5.26
N LEU A 1090 -25.04 -34.83 -4.29
CA LEU A 1090 -25.19 -34.02 -3.08
C LEU A 1090 -24.54 -34.64 -1.84
N GLU A 1091 -24.11 -35.90 -1.90
CA GLU A 1091 -23.53 -36.63 -0.74
C GLU A 1091 -22.24 -36.00 -0.22
N THR A 1092 -21.49 -35.30 -1.07
CA THR A 1092 -20.26 -34.57 -0.67
C THR A 1092 -20.55 -33.21 -0.04
N ARG A 1093 -21.78 -32.69 -0.20
CA ARG A 1093 -22.20 -31.37 0.28
C ARG A 1093 -23.19 -31.44 1.44
N ILE A 1094 -23.83 -32.59 1.67
CA ILE A 1094 -24.75 -32.83 2.78
C ILE A 1094 -24.25 -34.04 3.56
N MET A 1095 -23.86 -33.84 4.82
CA MET A 1095 -23.25 -34.87 5.65
C MET A 1095 -24.13 -35.22 6.85
N GLY A 1096 -24.54 -36.48 6.96
CA GLY A 1096 -25.24 -37.02 8.12
C GLY A 1096 -24.25 -37.39 9.24
N ARG A 1097 -24.60 -37.10 10.50
CA ARG A 1097 -23.74 -37.36 11.68
C ARG A 1097 -22.33 -36.76 11.55
N GLY A 1098 -22.23 -35.58 10.93
CA GLY A 1098 -20.94 -34.90 10.76
C GLY A 1098 -20.37 -34.39 12.10
N SER A 1099 -19.07 -34.16 12.13
CA SER A 1099 -18.39 -33.63 13.31
C SER A 1099 -18.84 -32.19 13.57
N LEU A 1100 -19.33 -31.94 14.79
CA LEU A 1100 -19.63 -30.58 15.25
C LEU A 1100 -18.36 -29.76 15.51
N ALA A 1101 -17.16 -30.33 15.41
CA ALA A 1101 -15.90 -29.60 15.67
C ALA A 1101 -15.60 -28.53 14.59
N ALA A 1102 -16.05 -28.76 13.36
CA ALA A 1102 -15.68 -27.92 12.20
C ALA A 1102 -16.75 -26.89 11.80
N VAL A 1103 -17.93 -26.88 12.45
CA VAL A 1103 -19.00 -25.96 12.05
C VAL A 1103 -18.66 -24.51 12.39
N PHE A 1104 -18.91 -23.57 11.47
CA PHE A 1104 -18.68 -22.14 11.72
C PHE A 1104 -19.93 -21.42 12.22
N ALA A 1105 -21.11 -21.92 11.88
CA ALA A 1105 -22.40 -21.42 12.30
C ALA A 1105 -23.46 -22.54 12.33
N ALA A 1106 -24.63 -22.25 12.88
CA ALA A 1106 -25.78 -23.14 12.87
C ALA A 1106 -27.05 -22.41 12.45
N LEU A 1107 -27.97 -23.12 11.83
CA LEU A 1107 -29.33 -22.67 11.51
C LEU A 1107 -30.32 -23.37 12.44
N PHE A 1108 -31.25 -22.61 12.99
CA PHE A 1108 -32.28 -23.10 13.91
C PHE A 1108 -33.59 -22.32 13.72
N ASP A 1109 -34.74 -22.98 13.91
CA ASP A 1109 -36.07 -22.33 13.92
C ASP A 1109 -37.05 -23.11 14.81
N GLY A 1110 -36.56 -23.60 15.96
CA GLY A 1110 -37.36 -24.26 17.00
C GLY A 1110 -37.66 -23.35 18.20
N GLY A 1111 -37.99 -23.96 19.34
CA GLY A 1111 -38.42 -23.22 20.53
C GLY A 1111 -37.29 -22.46 21.25
N PRO A 1112 -37.61 -21.43 22.07
CA PRO A 1112 -36.62 -20.65 22.83
C PRO A 1112 -35.71 -21.50 23.73
N ASP A 1113 -36.27 -22.47 24.47
CA ASP A 1113 -35.49 -23.32 25.39
C ASP A 1113 -34.50 -24.22 24.62
N GLU A 1114 -34.92 -24.75 23.47
CA GLU A 1114 -34.08 -25.58 22.59
C GLU A 1114 -32.97 -24.75 21.94
N LEU A 1115 -33.27 -23.49 21.58
CA LEU A 1115 -32.29 -22.56 21.05
C LEU A 1115 -31.22 -22.20 22.09
N VAL A 1116 -31.61 -21.95 23.34
CA VAL A 1116 -30.66 -21.71 24.44
C VAL A 1116 -29.78 -22.94 24.68
N GLU A 1117 -30.35 -24.14 24.66
CA GLU A 1117 -29.56 -25.37 24.80
C GLU A 1117 -28.58 -25.56 23.65
N LEU A 1118 -28.99 -25.28 22.41
CA LEU A 1118 -28.12 -25.33 21.24
C LEU A 1118 -27.00 -24.28 21.33
N ASN A 1119 -27.32 -23.04 21.69
CA ASN A 1119 -26.34 -21.97 21.91
C ASN A 1119 -25.31 -22.37 22.98
N ARG A 1120 -25.78 -22.89 24.13
CA ARG A 1120 -24.93 -23.34 25.24
C ARG A 1120 -23.96 -24.42 24.77
N SER A 1121 -24.47 -25.46 24.13
CA SER A 1121 -23.67 -26.58 23.59
C SER A 1121 -22.60 -26.10 22.61
N LEU A 1122 -22.95 -25.21 21.67
CA LEU A 1122 -22.01 -24.68 20.69
C LEU A 1122 -20.97 -23.74 21.30
N SER A 1123 -21.34 -22.94 22.30
CA SER A 1123 -20.42 -22.00 22.98
C SER A 1123 -19.34 -22.68 23.82
N GLN A 1124 -19.62 -23.90 24.32
CA GLN A 1124 -18.68 -24.68 25.14
C GLN A 1124 -17.62 -25.42 24.30
N ARG A 1125 -17.79 -25.44 22.98
CA ARG A 1125 -16.87 -26.10 22.05
C ARG A 1125 -15.48 -25.43 22.07
N PRO A 1126 -14.38 -26.19 21.89
CA PRO A 1126 -13.09 -25.59 21.56
C PRO A 1126 -13.11 -24.94 20.17
N GLY A 1127 -12.21 -23.98 19.95
CA GLY A 1127 -12.01 -23.34 18.65
C GLY A 1127 -12.84 -22.06 18.44
N PRO A 1128 -13.18 -21.72 17.19
CA PRO A 1128 -13.90 -20.50 16.83
C PRO A 1128 -15.29 -20.40 17.47
N ASN A 1129 -15.70 -19.15 17.75
CA ASN A 1129 -17.06 -18.83 18.18
C ASN A 1129 -18.07 -19.21 17.09
N VAL A 1130 -19.08 -20.02 17.44
CA VAL A 1130 -20.16 -20.43 16.54
C VAL A 1130 -21.40 -19.60 16.80
N GLN A 1131 -21.97 -19.04 15.74
CA GLN A 1131 -23.21 -18.28 15.84
C GLN A 1131 -24.40 -19.11 15.37
N VAL A 1132 -25.50 -19.03 16.11
CA VAL A 1132 -26.78 -19.59 15.67
C VAL A 1132 -27.59 -18.49 14.98
N HIS A 1133 -28.10 -18.78 13.79
CA HIS A 1133 -28.95 -17.89 13.02
C HIS A 1133 -30.37 -18.46 12.95
N VAL A 1134 -31.34 -17.59 13.24
CA VAL A 1134 -32.77 -17.85 13.10
C VAL A 1134 -33.34 -17.03 11.93
N PRO A 1135 -34.47 -17.43 11.32
CA PRO A 1135 -35.14 -16.62 10.31
C PRO A 1135 -35.54 -15.25 10.86
N ARG A 1136 -35.15 -14.18 10.16
CA ARG A 1136 -35.50 -12.80 10.51
C ARG A 1136 -36.73 -12.34 9.73
N LEU A 1137 -37.56 -11.52 10.35
CA LEU A 1137 -38.68 -10.88 9.67
C LEU A 1137 -38.15 -9.92 8.60
N ASP A 1138 -38.67 -10.03 7.39
CA ASP A 1138 -38.58 -9.01 6.36
C ASP A 1138 -39.80 -8.08 6.49
N PRO A 1139 -39.61 -6.81 6.91
CA PRO A 1139 -40.72 -5.88 7.11
C PRO A 1139 -41.47 -5.52 5.82
N THR A 1140 -40.87 -5.76 4.65
CA THR A 1140 -41.46 -5.41 3.35
C THR A 1140 -42.40 -6.50 2.83
N THR A 1141 -42.11 -7.77 3.14
CA THR A 1141 -42.90 -8.91 2.67
C THR A 1141 -43.70 -9.60 3.77
N GLY A 1142 -43.38 -9.33 5.04
CA GLY A 1142 -43.95 -10.00 6.22
C GLY A 1142 -43.50 -11.46 6.37
N ARG A 1143 -42.58 -11.94 5.52
CA ARG A 1143 -42.03 -13.31 5.59
C ARG A 1143 -40.79 -13.34 6.46
N ARG A 1144 -40.50 -14.50 7.05
CA ARG A 1144 -39.23 -14.73 7.74
C ARG A 1144 -38.26 -15.44 6.81
N ALA A 1145 -37.00 -15.04 6.85
CA ALA A 1145 -35.96 -15.68 6.06
C ALA A 1145 -34.61 -15.69 6.77
N TYR A 1146 -33.80 -16.72 6.54
CA TYR A 1146 -32.45 -16.75 7.08
C TYR A 1146 -31.58 -15.62 6.47
N PRO A 1147 -30.72 -14.99 7.28
CA PRO A 1147 -29.81 -13.93 6.82
C PRO A 1147 -28.59 -14.57 6.13
N ILE A 1148 -28.76 -14.95 4.87
CA ILE A 1148 -27.76 -15.68 4.07
C ILE A 1148 -26.44 -14.93 3.95
N GLU A 1149 -26.44 -13.60 4.05
CA GLU A 1149 -25.24 -12.76 3.99
C GLU A 1149 -24.24 -13.04 5.12
N PHE A 1150 -24.68 -13.53 6.28
CA PHE A 1150 -23.81 -13.87 7.40
C PHE A 1150 -23.28 -15.32 7.34
N LEU A 1151 -23.76 -16.09 6.36
CA LEU A 1151 -23.31 -17.47 6.10
C LEU A 1151 -22.18 -17.51 5.06
N LEU A 1152 -21.77 -16.35 4.54
CA LEU A 1152 -20.69 -16.19 3.57
C LEU A 1152 -19.41 -15.71 4.26
N ALA A 1153 -18.27 -16.03 3.65
CA ALA A 1153 -16.97 -15.51 4.04
C ALA A 1153 -16.66 -14.25 3.22
N GLU A 1154 -16.66 -13.10 3.89
CA GLU A 1154 -16.15 -11.86 3.30
C GLU A 1154 -14.63 -11.94 3.16
N ARG A 1155 -14.12 -11.49 2.02
CA ARG A 1155 -12.68 -11.48 1.76
C ARG A 1155 -12.26 -10.22 1.02
N SER A 1156 -11.23 -9.55 1.54
CA SER A 1156 -10.55 -8.44 0.89
C SER A 1156 -9.23 -8.91 0.29
N LEU A 1157 -8.97 -8.56 -0.97
CA LEU A 1157 -7.72 -8.75 -1.67
C LEU A 1157 -7.19 -7.39 -2.11
N SER A 1158 -5.98 -7.03 -1.66
CA SER A 1158 -5.32 -5.79 -2.04
C SER A 1158 -4.01 -6.08 -2.75
N VAL A 1159 -3.92 -5.71 -4.03
CA VAL A 1159 -2.75 -5.96 -4.88
C VAL A 1159 -2.04 -4.65 -5.16
N ASN A 1160 -0.76 -4.58 -4.83
CA ASN A 1160 0.10 -3.48 -5.27
C ASN A 1160 0.46 -3.66 -6.75
N THR A 1161 -0.26 -2.96 -7.62
CA THR A 1161 -0.04 -3.04 -9.08
C THR A 1161 1.20 -2.27 -9.54
N THR A 1162 1.86 -1.54 -8.63
CA THR A 1162 3.11 -0.80 -8.92
C THR A 1162 4.36 -1.51 -8.42
N ALA A 1163 4.26 -2.75 -7.93
CA ALA A 1163 5.39 -3.49 -7.36
C ALA A 1163 6.55 -3.70 -8.36
N ALA A 1164 6.25 -3.71 -9.67
CA ALA A 1164 7.25 -3.77 -10.74
C ALA A 1164 8.04 -2.46 -10.93
N GLY A 1165 7.71 -1.38 -10.19
CA GLY A 1165 8.40 -0.09 -10.26
C GLY A 1165 7.69 0.98 -11.11
N GLY A 1166 6.40 0.79 -11.41
CA GLY A 1166 5.61 1.69 -12.26
C GLY A 1166 4.10 1.45 -12.27
N ASN A 1167 3.32 2.44 -12.69
CA ASN A 1167 1.87 2.33 -12.86
C ASN A 1167 1.43 2.39 -14.33
N ALA A 1168 1.13 1.23 -14.93
CA ALA A 1168 0.68 1.13 -16.32
C ALA A 1168 -0.58 1.95 -16.63
N SER A 1169 -1.56 2.00 -15.71
CA SER A 1169 -2.81 2.76 -15.92
C SER A 1169 -2.56 4.28 -16.02
N LEU A 1170 -1.57 4.77 -15.28
CA LEU A 1170 -1.18 6.17 -15.29
C LEU A 1170 -0.31 6.53 -16.50
N MET A 1171 0.44 5.57 -17.06
CA MET A 1171 1.24 5.78 -18.29
C MET A 1171 0.40 6.05 -19.53
N ALA A 1172 -0.87 5.64 -19.51
CA ALA A 1172 -1.82 5.86 -20.59
C ALA A 1172 -2.49 7.26 -20.54
N LEU A 1173 -2.23 8.05 -19.49
CA LEU A 1173 -2.79 9.40 -19.33
C LEU A 1173 -1.82 10.47 -19.87
N ASP A 1174 -2.36 11.48 -20.56
CA ASP A 1174 -1.62 12.61 -21.15
C ASP A 1174 -1.71 13.92 -20.32
#